data_AF-L0DG58-F1
#
_entry.id   AF-L0DG58-F1
#
_cell.length_a   1.000
_cell.length_b   1.000
_cell.length_c   1.000
_cell.angle_alpha   90.00
_cell.angle_beta   90.00
_cell.angle_gamma   90.00
#
_symmetry.space_group_name_H-M   'P 1'
#
loop_
_entity.id
_entity.type
_entity.pdbx_description
1 polymer ?
#
loop_
_entity_poly.entity_id
_entity_poly.type
_entity_poly.pdbx_seq_one_letter_code
_entity_poly.pdbx_strand_id
1 'polypeptide(L)'
;MSRLLGPIRTFVPRAWGRSPAPSLRWRLWLVVAICGLLATSGGCVSIGAHEASLRNILEGRRERVEAARYLSAPTGVFLTGQGLVDMAANDPGATARVLETRLEAQPEPGGALALAELSYREGLRREAHSPATALPWYRDAAACAALALAEPAGLSSEHAIATHNLALKRLIRISQADGVRGDGSWREVLGGQGLALVSSTSYLHPAQLADLKVADDLRVTGMHNVYRSSGLGVPVVAHRLAGPTETTDPQDQFLPRETRTGATAVLLPEGGLYAGQWRRRPASLYFADPFGAPSLPFGENDVSLATDRTTPLADQVARVHLDQLEWAGLFHSSFKREGVEAGLYMLRPYEPGKIPVVLVHGLFSSPRAYVQTINELSNTPLIASKYQFWVFIYPTGLPIPASAAKLRMWLTRARETLDPGHTDAAFDQMVLVGHSMGGLLSKMMVQDPGLELWNSTIRIPHDRFKFSPKLHETLEASLIFRPLPFVRRIVFIASPHRGSPLASDLFGRTISRLVGRPDELAESIKEIEALNGPRVIAPEMRGRTPNAIANLQTDSPVLATLDRVPIAPNVPYHSIIPQILKVSGTDGVVLYNSSHLDGAASELIVEGNHSSQQKPEVTQELRRILLEHVGSIEAGSGPVP
;
A
#
# COMPACT_ATOMS: atom_id res chain seq x y z
N MET A 1 29.46 85.95 -29.68
CA MET A 1 29.85 85.42 -28.36
C MET A 1 29.99 83.91 -28.47
N SER A 2 31.23 83.42 -28.32
CA SER A 2 31.57 82.11 -27.76
C SER A 2 30.62 80.92 -27.99
N ARG A 3 30.95 80.02 -28.92
CA ARG A 3 31.45 78.65 -28.61
C ARG A 3 31.72 77.88 -29.91
N LEU A 4 32.82 77.13 -29.88
CA LEU A 4 33.54 76.53 -31.00
C LEU A 4 32.78 75.38 -31.70
N LEU A 5 32.88 75.37 -33.03
CA LEU A 5 32.75 74.20 -33.91
C LEU A 5 34.15 73.84 -34.42
N GLY A 6 34.53 72.56 -34.38
CA GLY A 6 35.74 72.01 -35.00
C GLY A 6 35.97 70.51 -34.65
N PRO A 7 36.55 69.68 -35.54
CA PRO A 7 35.93 68.43 -35.95
C PRO A 7 36.55 67.13 -35.40
N ILE A 8 35.72 66.09 -35.44
CA ILE A 8 35.95 64.64 -35.62
C ILE A 8 37.41 64.17 -35.47
N ARG A 9 37.69 63.48 -34.35
CA ARG A 9 38.76 62.48 -34.24
C ARG A 9 38.15 61.10 -34.04
N THR A 10 38.50 60.20 -34.94
CA THR A 10 38.21 58.76 -34.92
C THR A 10 38.64 58.12 -33.60
N PHE A 11 37.69 57.52 -32.88
CA PHE A 11 37.96 56.59 -31.78
C PHE A 11 37.26 55.27 -32.07
N VAL A 12 38.04 54.23 -32.32
CA VAL A 12 37.59 52.85 -32.47
C VAL A 12 37.19 52.33 -31.09
N PRO A 13 35.93 51.91 -30.85
CA PRO A 13 35.62 51.10 -29.68
C PRO A 13 35.99 49.65 -29.99
N ARG A 14 36.94 49.14 -29.21
CA ARG A 14 37.29 47.72 -29.10
C ARG A 14 36.03 46.86 -28.96
N ALA A 15 36.08 45.70 -29.62
CA ALA A 15 35.15 44.60 -29.53
C ALA A 15 34.59 44.41 -28.10
N TRP A 16 33.27 44.45 -27.97
CA TRP A 16 32.59 43.84 -26.85
C TRP A 16 32.82 42.34 -26.93
N GLY A 17 33.64 41.85 -26.01
CA GLY A 17 33.95 40.43 -25.87
C GLY A 17 32.67 39.63 -25.66
N ARG A 18 32.58 38.52 -26.39
CA ARG A 18 31.61 37.44 -26.16
C ARG A 18 31.57 37.13 -24.66
N SER A 19 30.39 37.22 -24.04
CA SER A 19 30.16 36.64 -22.73
C SER A 19 30.62 35.18 -22.77
N PRO A 20 31.41 34.71 -21.79
CA PRO A 20 31.89 33.34 -21.81
C PRO A 20 30.68 32.42 -21.81
N ALA A 21 30.60 31.53 -22.79
CA ALA A 21 29.59 30.48 -22.79
C ALA A 21 29.66 29.78 -21.42
N PRO A 22 28.51 29.60 -20.73
CA PRO A 22 28.52 28.98 -19.41
C PRO A 22 29.23 27.63 -19.52
N SER A 23 30.17 27.39 -18.60
CA SER A 23 31.00 26.19 -18.61
C SER A 23 30.11 24.95 -18.68
N LEU A 24 30.64 23.86 -19.25
CA LEU A 24 29.92 22.58 -19.35
C LEU A 24 29.33 22.15 -17.99
N ARG A 25 30.02 22.50 -16.90
CA ARG A 25 29.56 22.31 -15.50
C ARG A 25 28.32 23.13 -15.16
N TRP A 26 28.23 24.40 -15.56
CA TRP A 26 27.06 25.25 -15.31
C TRP A 26 25.84 24.81 -16.12
N ARG A 27 26.03 24.42 -17.38
CA ARG A 27 24.95 23.82 -18.20
C ARG A 27 24.49 22.48 -17.63
N LEU A 28 25.42 21.70 -17.08
CA LEU A 28 25.12 20.44 -16.42
C LEU A 28 24.35 20.64 -15.11
N TRP A 29 24.75 21.62 -14.29
CA TRP A 29 23.98 22.00 -13.09
C TRP A 29 22.59 22.51 -13.43
N LEU A 30 22.44 23.27 -14.53
CA LEU A 30 21.14 23.72 -15.00
C LEU A 30 20.27 22.54 -15.46
N VAL A 31 20.83 21.56 -16.17
CA VAL A 31 20.11 20.35 -16.60
C VAL A 31 19.78 19.44 -15.42
N VAL A 32 20.66 19.27 -14.43
CA VAL A 32 20.37 18.53 -13.19
C VAL A 32 19.29 19.24 -12.37
N ALA A 33 19.35 20.57 -12.27
CA ALA A 33 18.31 21.36 -11.63
C ALA A 33 16.99 21.26 -12.39
N ILE A 34 17.00 21.29 -13.72
CA ILE A 34 15.81 21.15 -14.57
C ILE A 34 15.27 19.72 -14.52
N CYS A 35 16.09 18.67 -14.50
CA CYS A 35 15.64 17.28 -14.33
C CYS A 35 15.14 17.02 -12.91
N GLY A 36 15.75 17.61 -11.88
CA GLY A 36 15.22 17.62 -10.52
C GLY A 36 13.89 18.36 -10.44
N LEU A 37 13.77 19.51 -11.10
CA LEU A 37 12.54 20.30 -11.18
C LEU A 37 11.46 19.61 -12.04
N LEU A 38 11.84 18.88 -13.08
CA LEU A 38 10.93 18.11 -13.95
C LEU A 38 10.48 16.80 -13.28
N ALA A 39 11.36 16.17 -12.50
CA ALA A 39 10.99 15.10 -11.58
C ALA A 39 10.04 15.60 -10.47
N THR A 40 10.18 16.86 -10.03
CA THR A 40 9.20 17.48 -9.10
C THR A 40 7.92 17.96 -9.78
N SER A 41 7.93 18.20 -11.10
CA SER A 41 6.73 18.62 -11.84
C SER A 41 5.75 17.48 -12.15
N GLY A 42 6.19 16.23 -11.93
CA GLY A 42 5.33 15.05 -11.85
C GLY A 42 4.97 14.71 -10.40
N GLY A 43 4.27 15.62 -9.71
CA GLY A 43 3.35 15.28 -8.61
C GLY A 43 3.81 14.31 -7.51
N CYS A 44 5.08 14.31 -7.06
CA CYS A 44 5.44 13.64 -5.81
C CYS A 44 4.98 14.49 -4.61
N VAL A 45 3.66 14.62 -4.43
CA VAL A 45 3.12 15.03 -3.13
C VAL A 45 3.49 13.92 -2.15
N SER A 46 4.19 14.24 -1.07
CA SER A 46 4.48 13.27 -0.02
C SER A 46 3.16 12.71 0.51
N ILE A 47 2.98 11.40 0.40
CA ILE A 47 1.82 10.72 0.99
C ILE A 47 2.01 10.72 2.49
N GLY A 48 0.99 11.20 3.19
CA GLY A 48 1.03 11.39 4.62
C GLY A 48 -0.29 10.98 5.25
N ALA A 49 -0.20 10.42 6.44
CA ALA A 49 -1.32 10.29 7.37
C ALA A 49 -0.86 10.89 8.69
N HIS A 50 -1.34 12.09 9.00
CA HIS A 50 -0.91 12.85 10.16
C HIS A 50 -2.07 13.06 11.11
N GLU A 51 -1.77 13.04 12.41
CA GLU A 51 -2.79 13.32 13.41
C GLU A 51 -3.30 14.76 13.29
N ALA A 52 -4.61 14.91 13.12
CA ALA A 52 -5.26 16.20 12.95
C ALA A 52 -5.63 16.81 14.32
N SER A 53 -4.66 16.91 15.24
CA SER A 53 -4.90 17.21 16.65
C SER A 53 -5.80 18.44 16.89
N LEU A 54 -5.53 19.57 16.22
CA LEU A 54 -6.37 20.79 16.33
C LEU A 54 -7.81 20.57 15.85
N ARG A 55 -8.00 19.89 14.70
CA ARG A 55 -9.33 19.55 14.18
C ARG A 55 -10.06 18.66 15.18
N ASN A 56 -9.40 17.60 15.66
CA ASN A 56 -9.97 16.63 16.58
C ASN A 56 -10.37 17.30 17.92
N ILE A 57 -9.59 18.27 18.41
CA ILE A 57 -9.91 19.07 19.60
C ILE A 57 -11.15 19.94 19.35
N LEU A 58 -11.23 20.62 18.20
CA LEU A 58 -12.37 21.49 17.87
C LEU A 58 -13.66 20.68 17.67
N GLU A 59 -13.60 19.57 16.95
CA GLU A 59 -14.71 18.62 16.79
C GLU A 59 -15.14 18.06 18.15
N GLY A 60 -14.19 17.62 18.98
CA GLY A 60 -14.50 17.10 20.32
C GLY A 60 -15.08 18.15 21.28
N ARG A 61 -14.82 19.45 21.06
CA ARG A 61 -15.50 20.56 21.77
C ARG A 61 -16.90 20.78 21.23
N ARG A 62 -17.07 20.79 19.90
CA ARG A 62 -18.36 20.94 19.24
C ARG A 62 -19.32 19.82 19.65
N GLU A 63 -18.89 18.56 19.57
CA GLU A 63 -19.66 17.38 20.00
C GLU A 63 -20.11 17.50 21.47
N ARG A 64 -19.22 17.95 22.36
CA ARG A 64 -19.56 18.19 23.78
C ARG A 64 -20.66 19.23 23.94
N VAL A 65 -20.60 20.32 23.18
CA VAL A 65 -21.62 21.37 23.22
C VAL A 65 -22.95 20.89 22.65
N GLU A 66 -22.93 20.18 21.52
CA GLU A 66 -24.13 19.63 20.88
C GLU A 66 -24.81 18.60 21.78
N ALA A 67 -24.07 17.61 22.28
CA ALA A 67 -24.60 16.59 23.17
C ALA A 67 -25.04 17.15 24.54
N ALA A 68 -24.40 18.21 25.04
CA ALA A 68 -24.87 18.87 26.26
C ALA A 68 -26.23 19.54 26.07
N ARG A 69 -26.52 20.08 24.87
CA ARG A 69 -27.68 20.93 24.59
C ARG A 69 -28.88 20.19 24.00
N TYR A 70 -28.68 19.12 23.24
CA TYR A 70 -29.76 18.50 22.46
C TYR A 70 -29.76 16.98 22.63
N LEU A 71 -30.94 16.44 22.96
CA LEU A 71 -31.31 15.04 22.73
C LEU A 71 -31.93 14.95 21.34
N SER A 72 -31.90 13.77 20.72
CA SER A 72 -32.63 13.59 19.46
C SER A 72 -34.13 13.78 19.67
N ALA A 73 -34.84 14.19 18.63
CA ALA A 73 -36.29 14.37 18.71
C ALA A 73 -37.02 13.08 19.17
N PRO A 74 -36.67 11.88 18.68
CA PRO A 74 -37.24 10.62 19.18
C PRO A 74 -36.99 10.41 20.68
N THR A 75 -35.75 10.63 21.15
CA THR A 75 -35.42 10.51 22.58
C THR A 75 -36.16 11.52 23.43
N GLY A 76 -36.30 12.77 22.96
CA GLY A 76 -37.08 13.80 23.64
C GLY A 76 -38.54 13.40 23.83
N VAL A 77 -39.20 12.95 22.76
CA VAL A 77 -40.60 12.48 22.81
C VAL A 77 -40.75 11.30 23.78
N PHE A 78 -39.85 10.32 23.70
CA PHE A 78 -39.87 9.16 24.58
C PHE A 78 -39.72 9.55 26.05
N LEU A 79 -38.74 10.41 26.38
CA LEU A 79 -38.51 10.85 27.75
C LEU A 79 -39.63 11.75 28.29
N THR A 80 -40.29 12.53 27.43
CA THR A 80 -41.50 13.27 27.82
C THR A 80 -42.62 12.31 28.20
N GLY A 81 -42.85 11.26 27.40
CA GLY A 81 -43.82 10.20 27.72
C GLY A 81 -43.52 9.47 29.03
N GLN A 82 -42.23 9.32 29.37
CA GLN A 82 -41.76 8.73 30.62
C GLN A 82 -41.74 9.73 31.81
N GLY A 83 -42.03 11.02 31.59
CA GLY A 83 -41.93 12.04 32.63
C GLY A 83 -40.50 12.29 33.14
N LEU A 84 -39.49 12.06 32.28
CA LEU A 84 -38.07 12.12 32.62
C LEU A 84 -37.30 13.25 31.92
N VAL A 85 -37.96 14.04 31.05
CA VAL A 85 -37.29 15.06 30.22
C VAL A 85 -36.55 16.14 31.02
N ASP A 86 -37.14 16.64 32.10
CA ASP A 86 -36.50 17.66 32.96
C ASP A 86 -35.34 17.07 33.77
N MET A 87 -35.47 15.83 34.23
CA MET A 87 -34.39 15.11 34.90
C MET A 87 -33.24 14.87 33.93
N ALA A 88 -33.52 14.48 32.68
CA ALA A 88 -32.53 14.24 31.64
C ALA A 88 -31.71 15.49 31.31
N ALA A 89 -32.32 16.68 31.35
CA ALA A 89 -31.61 17.94 31.13
C ALA A 89 -30.59 18.22 32.25
N ASN A 90 -30.95 17.91 33.49
CA ASN A 90 -30.17 18.24 34.68
C ASN A 90 -29.14 17.16 35.05
N ASP A 91 -29.57 15.90 35.14
CA ASP A 91 -28.77 14.74 35.55
C ASP A 91 -29.05 13.53 34.62
N PRO A 92 -28.35 13.45 33.47
CA PRO A 92 -28.54 12.37 32.51
C PRO A 92 -28.10 11.01 33.10
N GLY A 93 -27.12 10.98 34.00
CA GLY A 93 -26.65 9.76 34.64
C GLY A 93 -27.67 9.17 35.63
N ALA A 94 -28.31 10.01 36.46
CA ALA A 94 -29.42 9.56 37.30
C ALA A 94 -30.64 9.15 36.47
N THR A 95 -30.95 9.93 35.43
CA THR A 95 -32.05 9.61 34.50
C THR A 95 -31.82 8.26 33.81
N ALA A 96 -30.60 7.99 33.34
CA ALA A 96 -30.24 6.72 32.71
C ALA A 96 -30.51 5.53 33.66
N ARG A 97 -30.12 5.63 34.93
CA ARG A 97 -30.36 4.56 35.93
C ARG A 97 -31.84 4.32 36.21
N VAL A 98 -32.63 5.41 36.32
CA VAL A 98 -34.09 5.31 36.50
C VAL A 98 -34.73 4.67 35.27
N LEU A 99 -34.36 5.14 34.08
CA LEU A 99 -34.90 4.64 32.83
C LEU A 99 -34.54 3.17 32.61
N GLU A 100 -33.28 2.80 32.87
CA GLU A 100 -32.82 1.43 32.82
C GLU A 100 -33.68 0.51 33.68
N THR A 101 -33.90 0.86 34.95
CA THR A 101 -34.75 0.06 35.86
C THR A 101 -36.15 -0.17 35.30
N ARG A 102 -36.74 0.84 34.64
CA ARG A 102 -38.05 0.70 33.97
C ARG A 102 -37.99 -0.22 32.77
N LEU A 103 -36.99 -0.05 31.90
CA LEU A 103 -36.80 -0.85 30.69
C LEU A 103 -36.41 -2.30 30.99
N GLU A 104 -35.77 -2.57 32.12
CA GLU A 104 -35.53 -3.93 32.61
C GLU A 104 -36.84 -4.64 32.96
N ALA A 105 -37.78 -3.92 33.59
CA ALA A 105 -39.10 -4.48 33.91
C ALA A 105 -39.97 -4.62 32.65
N GLN A 106 -39.98 -3.60 31.79
CA GLN A 106 -40.82 -3.53 30.61
C GLN A 106 -40.11 -2.71 29.50
N PRO A 107 -39.43 -3.37 28.54
CA PRO A 107 -38.85 -2.69 27.40
C PRO A 107 -39.93 -2.00 26.56
N GLU A 108 -39.66 -0.77 26.14
CA GLU A 108 -40.53 0.01 25.26
C GLU A 108 -39.73 0.49 24.02
N PRO A 109 -40.35 0.56 22.82
CA PRO A 109 -39.71 1.09 21.63
C PRO A 109 -39.16 2.51 21.85
N GLY A 110 -37.92 2.76 21.39
CA GLY A 110 -37.19 4.01 21.62
C GLY A 110 -36.47 4.10 22.96
N GLY A 111 -36.76 3.18 23.90
CA GLY A 111 -36.10 3.13 25.20
C GLY A 111 -34.60 2.87 25.12
N ALA A 112 -34.18 1.96 24.24
CA ALA A 112 -32.76 1.66 24.04
C ALA A 112 -31.98 2.88 23.52
N LEU A 113 -32.54 3.62 22.56
CA LEU A 113 -31.93 4.85 22.04
C LEU A 113 -31.86 5.95 23.12
N ALA A 114 -32.94 6.14 23.88
CA ALA A 114 -32.94 7.12 24.96
C ALA A 114 -31.88 6.80 26.03
N LEU A 115 -31.76 5.52 26.41
CA LEU A 115 -30.72 5.07 27.34
C LEU A 115 -29.31 5.25 26.77
N ALA A 116 -29.14 5.05 25.46
CA ALA A 116 -27.87 5.26 24.77
C ALA A 116 -27.42 6.72 24.80
N GLU A 117 -28.31 7.65 24.45
CA GLU A 117 -28.02 9.09 24.43
C GLU A 117 -27.78 9.65 25.83
N LEU A 118 -28.56 9.22 26.84
CA LEU A 118 -28.33 9.60 28.23
C LEU A 118 -26.96 9.11 28.74
N SER A 119 -26.63 7.85 28.45
CA SER A 119 -25.33 7.27 28.80
C SER A 119 -24.17 8.00 28.12
N TYR A 120 -24.32 8.36 26.84
CA TYR A 120 -23.31 9.12 26.12
C TYR A 120 -23.07 10.50 26.74
N ARG A 121 -24.16 11.22 27.09
CA ARG A 121 -24.08 12.54 27.76
C ARG A 121 -23.39 12.47 29.12
N GLU A 122 -23.69 11.43 29.91
CA GLU A 122 -23.00 11.22 31.18
C GLU A 122 -21.52 10.87 30.97
N GLY A 123 -21.20 10.04 29.98
CA GLY A 123 -19.82 9.76 29.57
C GLY A 123 -19.03 11.04 29.27
N LEU A 124 -19.61 11.98 28.52
CA LEU A 124 -18.98 13.27 28.22
C LEU A 124 -18.72 14.12 29.48
N ARG A 125 -19.67 14.12 30.43
CA ARG A 125 -19.51 14.81 31.72
C ARG A 125 -18.38 14.20 32.55
N ARG A 126 -18.29 12.86 32.59
CA ARG A 126 -17.26 12.12 33.30
C ARG A 126 -15.87 12.30 32.68
N GLU A 127 -15.77 12.23 31.36
CA GLU A 127 -14.51 12.36 30.64
C GLU A 127 -13.82 13.70 30.92
N ALA A 128 -14.60 14.77 31.07
CA ALA A 128 -14.07 16.10 31.42
C ALA A 128 -13.35 16.14 32.77
N HIS A 129 -13.66 15.22 33.69
CA HIS A 129 -13.07 15.14 35.02
C HIS A 129 -12.06 14.00 35.14
N SER A 130 -12.42 12.80 34.68
CA SER A 130 -11.58 11.60 34.69
C SER A 130 -11.96 10.67 33.54
N PRO A 131 -11.10 10.55 32.49
CA PRO A 131 -11.37 9.71 31.32
C PRO A 131 -11.71 8.25 31.64
N ALA A 132 -11.01 7.64 32.61
CA ALA A 132 -11.25 6.25 33.00
C ALA A 132 -12.69 6.02 33.52
N THR A 133 -13.26 7.01 34.23
CA THR A 133 -14.64 6.90 34.75
C THR A 133 -15.72 7.03 33.67
N ALA A 134 -15.36 7.47 32.46
CA ALA A 134 -16.28 7.58 31.33
C ALA A 134 -16.42 6.27 30.53
N LEU A 135 -15.43 5.36 30.62
CA LEU A 135 -15.43 4.07 29.90
C LEU A 135 -16.72 3.26 30.04
N PRO A 136 -17.26 3.00 31.25
CA PRO A 136 -18.48 2.20 31.38
C PRO A 136 -19.69 2.88 30.74
N TRP A 137 -19.76 4.21 30.76
CA TRP A 137 -20.83 4.98 30.14
C TRP A 137 -20.76 4.98 28.62
N TYR A 138 -19.57 5.04 28.03
CA TYR A 138 -19.42 4.87 26.58
C TYR A 138 -19.69 3.45 26.11
N ARG A 139 -19.33 2.44 26.93
CA ARG A 139 -19.71 1.05 26.69
C ARG A 139 -21.23 0.87 26.74
N ASP A 140 -21.89 1.41 27.77
CA ASP A 140 -23.35 1.41 27.92
C ASP A 140 -24.03 2.08 26.71
N ALA A 141 -23.54 3.26 26.32
CA ALA A 141 -24.08 4.03 25.21
C ALA A 141 -24.00 3.27 23.88
N ALA A 142 -22.84 2.71 23.53
CA ALA A 142 -22.68 1.95 22.30
C ALA A 142 -23.49 0.64 22.32
N ALA A 143 -23.56 -0.06 23.44
CA ALA A 143 -24.40 -1.27 23.60
C ALA A 143 -25.89 -0.97 23.41
N CYS A 144 -26.42 0.05 24.09
CA CYS A 144 -27.84 0.40 23.99
C CYS A 144 -28.18 0.94 22.60
N ALA A 145 -27.28 1.68 21.95
CA ALA A 145 -27.47 2.13 20.58
C ALA A 145 -27.52 0.94 19.60
N ALA A 146 -26.68 -0.08 19.80
CA ALA A 146 -26.74 -1.30 19.02
C ALA A 146 -28.04 -2.10 19.25
N LEU A 147 -28.56 -2.16 20.48
CA LEU A 147 -29.89 -2.74 20.76
C LEU A 147 -31.01 -1.99 20.05
N ALA A 148 -30.95 -0.66 19.99
CA ALA A 148 -31.94 0.17 19.29
C ALA A 148 -32.01 -0.12 17.78
N LEU A 149 -30.92 -0.61 17.17
CA LEU A 149 -30.91 -1.02 15.75
C LEU A 149 -31.69 -2.31 15.49
N ALA A 150 -31.90 -3.14 16.53
CA ALA A 150 -32.65 -4.38 16.45
C ALA A 150 -34.15 -4.20 16.75
N GLU A 151 -34.60 -3.00 17.14
CA GLU A 151 -36.02 -2.73 17.42
C GLU A 151 -36.86 -2.71 16.11
N PRO A 152 -38.05 -3.35 16.09
CA PRO A 152 -38.96 -3.28 14.95
C PRO A 152 -39.47 -1.84 14.76
N ALA A 153 -39.44 -1.35 13.51
CA ALA A 153 -39.60 0.04 13.07
C ALA A 153 -38.33 0.90 13.26
N GLY A 154 -37.51 0.97 12.20
CA GLY A 154 -36.30 1.80 12.09
C GLY A 154 -36.53 3.32 12.10
N LEU A 155 -37.36 3.83 13.02
CA LEU A 155 -37.68 5.25 13.17
C LEU A 155 -36.50 6.13 13.61
N SER A 156 -35.36 5.53 14.02
CA SER A 156 -34.19 6.26 14.50
C SER A 156 -32.84 5.60 14.20
N SER A 157 -32.75 4.74 13.17
CA SER A 157 -31.51 4.00 12.86
C SER A 157 -30.30 4.92 12.68
N GLU A 158 -30.49 6.10 12.10
CA GLU A 158 -29.45 7.12 11.96
C GLU A 158 -28.93 7.62 13.33
N HIS A 159 -29.82 7.96 14.27
CA HIS A 159 -29.45 8.42 15.61
C HIS A 159 -28.78 7.31 16.44
N ALA A 160 -29.23 6.07 16.28
CA ALA A 160 -28.61 4.90 16.90
C ALA A 160 -27.19 4.68 16.35
N ILE A 161 -27.00 4.68 15.03
CA ILE A 161 -25.68 4.59 14.40
C ILE A 161 -24.77 5.74 14.87
N ALA A 162 -25.27 6.98 14.87
CA ALA A 162 -24.50 8.14 15.29
C ALA A 162 -24.06 8.03 16.76
N THR A 163 -24.98 7.69 17.66
CA THR A 163 -24.69 7.52 19.09
C THR A 163 -23.71 6.38 19.34
N HIS A 164 -23.90 5.23 18.67
CA HIS A 164 -22.99 4.10 18.72
C HIS A 164 -21.58 4.52 18.32
N ASN A 165 -21.42 5.15 17.15
CA ASN A 165 -20.11 5.51 16.61
C ASN A 165 -19.42 6.56 17.47
N LEU A 166 -20.13 7.57 17.95
CA LEU A 166 -19.58 8.61 18.82
C LEU A 166 -19.08 8.03 20.16
N ALA A 167 -19.89 7.19 20.80
CA ALA A 167 -19.53 6.55 22.05
C ALA A 167 -18.33 5.61 21.87
N LEU A 168 -18.37 4.75 20.83
CA LEU A 168 -17.30 3.79 20.56
C LEU A 168 -15.98 4.48 20.17
N LYS A 169 -16.03 5.59 19.43
CA LYS A 169 -14.85 6.39 19.06
C LYS A 169 -14.11 6.87 20.31
N ARG A 170 -14.86 7.33 21.33
CA ARG A 170 -14.29 7.76 22.61
C ARG A 170 -13.79 6.60 23.45
N LEU A 171 -14.55 5.50 23.50
CA LEU A 171 -14.14 4.28 24.18
C LEU A 171 -12.77 3.78 23.65
N ILE A 172 -12.61 3.71 22.33
CA ILE A 172 -11.34 3.33 21.68
C ILE A 172 -10.22 4.30 22.05
N ARG A 173 -10.43 5.62 21.88
CA ARG A 173 -9.41 6.64 22.21
C ARG A 173 -8.95 6.58 23.66
N ILE A 174 -9.88 6.49 24.61
CA ILE A 174 -9.58 6.44 26.04
C ILE A 174 -8.85 5.14 26.39
N SER A 175 -9.22 4.02 25.78
CA SER A 175 -8.52 2.74 25.98
C SER A 175 -7.08 2.73 25.50
N GLN A 176 -6.70 3.66 24.62
CA GLN A 176 -5.33 3.83 24.10
C GLN A 176 -4.52 4.86 24.90
N ALA A 177 -5.13 5.64 25.80
CA ALA A 177 -4.44 6.70 26.51
C ALA A 177 -3.53 6.14 27.61
N ASP A 178 -2.27 6.59 27.67
CA ASP A 178 -1.28 6.12 28.65
C ASP A 178 -1.74 6.31 30.10
N GLY A 179 -2.39 7.43 30.41
CA GLY A 179 -2.93 7.71 31.74
C GLY A 179 -4.10 6.80 32.16
N VAL A 180 -4.66 6.01 31.23
CA VAL A 180 -5.73 5.04 31.51
C VAL A 180 -5.19 3.62 31.49
N ARG A 181 -4.31 3.30 30.53
CA ARG A 181 -3.69 1.98 30.42
C ARG A 181 -2.67 1.71 31.52
N GLY A 182 -1.96 2.74 31.98
CA GLY A 182 -0.75 2.56 32.77
C GLY A 182 0.24 1.66 32.01
N ASP A 183 0.74 0.62 32.68
CA ASP A 183 1.62 -0.40 32.09
C ASP A 183 0.87 -1.52 31.35
N GLY A 184 -0.46 -1.50 31.39
CA GLY A 184 -1.32 -2.50 30.74
C GLY A 184 -1.56 -2.24 29.26
N SER A 185 -2.32 -3.14 28.62
CA SER A 185 -2.71 -3.04 27.22
C SER A 185 -4.10 -2.42 27.05
N TRP A 186 -4.37 -1.85 25.86
CA TRP A 186 -5.72 -1.38 25.50
C TRP A 186 -6.76 -2.51 25.60
N ARG A 187 -6.33 -3.77 25.38
CA ARG A 187 -7.16 -4.97 25.51
C ARG A 187 -7.61 -5.22 26.94
N GLU A 188 -6.71 -5.06 27.91
CA GLU A 188 -7.04 -5.20 29.32
C GLU A 188 -7.98 -4.11 29.80
N VAL A 189 -7.78 -2.87 29.34
CA VAL A 189 -8.70 -1.75 29.65
C VAL A 189 -10.12 -2.07 29.16
N LEU A 190 -10.28 -2.52 27.92
CA LEU A 190 -11.59 -2.89 27.38
C LEU A 190 -12.15 -4.17 28.01
N GLY A 191 -11.30 -5.15 28.30
CA GLY A 191 -11.68 -6.37 29.03
C GLY A 191 -12.22 -6.05 30.43
N GLY A 192 -11.64 -5.07 31.12
CA GLY A 192 -12.14 -4.53 32.39
C GLY A 192 -13.51 -3.86 32.28
N GLN A 193 -13.96 -3.52 31.07
CA GLN A 193 -15.33 -3.04 30.80
C GLN A 193 -16.30 -4.18 30.40
N GLY A 194 -15.87 -5.44 30.52
CA GLY A 194 -16.68 -6.60 30.14
C GLY A 194 -16.79 -6.82 28.63
N LEU A 195 -15.81 -6.34 27.85
CA LEU A 195 -15.79 -6.51 26.40
C LEU A 195 -14.92 -7.68 25.97
N ALA A 196 -15.55 -8.66 25.33
CA ALA A 196 -14.86 -9.69 24.56
C ALA A 196 -14.37 -9.10 23.23
N LEU A 197 -13.11 -9.35 22.85
CA LEU A 197 -12.56 -8.85 21.60
C LEU A 197 -12.64 -9.96 20.54
N VAL A 198 -13.36 -9.70 19.46
CA VAL A 198 -13.63 -10.69 18.40
C VAL A 198 -13.35 -10.08 17.04
N SER A 199 -12.96 -10.88 16.06
CA SER A 199 -12.64 -10.41 14.71
C SER A 199 -13.29 -11.27 13.63
N SER A 200 -13.56 -10.63 12.49
CA SER A 200 -14.08 -11.29 11.28
C SER A 200 -13.07 -12.24 10.62
N THR A 201 -11.77 -12.03 10.87
CA THR A 201 -10.67 -12.79 10.30
C THR A 201 -9.58 -13.00 11.35
N SER A 202 -8.80 -14.07 11.20
CA SER A 202 -7.60 -14.32 12.02
C SER A 202 -6.53 -13.24 11.85
N TYR A 203 -6.51 -12.55 10.70
CA TYR A 203 -5.57 -11.46 10.43
C TYR A 203 -5.79 -10.24 11.32
N LEU A 204 -7.04 -9.98 11.70
CA LEU A 204 -7.42 -8.92 12.64
C LEU A 204 -7.50 -9.42 14.09
N HIS A 205 -6.87 -10.56 14.41
CA HIS A 205 -6.94 -11.13 15.75
C HIS A 205 -6.39 -10.14 16.80
N PRO A 206 -7.18 -9.75 17.82
CA PRO A 206 -6.81 -8.68 18.76
C PRO A 206 -5.46 -8.85 19.45
N ALA A 207 -5.03 -10.08 19.72
CA ALA A 207 -3.73 -10.35 20.33
C ALA A 207 -2.53 -9.91 19.47
N GLN A 208 -2.71 -9.82 18.15
CA GLN A 208 -1.70 -9.35 17.20
C GLN A 208 -1.74 -7.84 16.98
N LEU A 209 -2.70 -7.13 17.59
CA LEU A 209 -2.88 -5.69 17.44
C LEU A 209 -2.26 -4.94 18.63
N ALA A 210 -1.15 -4.25 18.36
CA ALA A 210 -0.42 -3.48 19.36
C ALA A 210 -1.21 -2.24 19.81
N ASP A 211 -1.78 -1.52 18.86
CA ASP A 211 -2.58 -0.30 19.07
C ASP A 211 -3.63 -0.13 17.98
N LEU A 212 -4.60 0.75 18.26
CA LEU A 212 -5.67 1.15 17.34
C LEU A 212 -5.70 2.67 17.28
N LYS A 213 -5.76 3.22 16.07
CA LYS A 213 -6.00 4.65 15.85
C LYS A 213 -7.31 4.85 15.10
N VAL A 214 -8.17 5.72 15.60
CA VAL A 214 -9.40 6.10 14.87
C VAL A 214 -9.00 6.73 13.53
N ALA A 215 -9.54 6.20 12.42
CA ALA A 215 -9.13 6.65 11.08
C ALA A 215 -9.47 8.12 10.82
N ASP A 216 -10.60 8.59 11.36
CA ASP A 216 -11.01 9.99 11.29
C ASP A 216 -10.09 10.96 12.04
N ASP A 217 -9.22 10.45 12.93
CA ASP A 217 -8.26 11.29 13.64
C ASP A 217 -7.04 11.62 12.77
N LEU A 218 -6.91 10.91 11.65
CA LEU A 218 -5.85 11.09 10.68
C LEU A 218 -6.33 12.00 9.53
N ARG A 219 -5.44 12.91 9.13
CA ARG A 219 -5.55 13.66 7.89
C ARG A 219 -4.65 12.98 6.85
N VAL A 220 -5.30 12.44 5.83
CA VAL A 220 -4.63 11.88 4.66
C VAL A 220 -4.26 13.00 3.69
N THR A 221 -3.03 12.99 3.19
CA THR A 221 -2.52 13.90 2.15
C THR A 221 -1.81 13.10 1.07
N GLY A 222 -1.80 13.62 -0.16
CA GLY A 222 -1.07 13.02 -1.27
C GLY A 222 -1.73 11.81 -1.94
N MET A 223 -2.83 11.26 -1.41
CA MET A 223 -3.67 10.27 -2.10
C MET A 223 -4.59 10.95 -3.11
N HIS A 224 -4.72 10.39 -4.32
CA HIS A 224 -5.61 10.95 -5.36
C HIS A 224 -7.09 10.85 -4.96
N ASN A 225 -7.48 9.70 -4.41
CA ASN A 225 -8.84 9.37 -3.98
C ASN A 225 -8.82 8.81 -2.56
N VAL A 226 -9.86 9.11 -1.77
CA VAL A 226 -10.05 8.57 -0.42
C VAL A 226 -11.37 7.78 -0.39
N TYR A 227 -11.27 6.47 -0.18
CA TYR A 227 -12.41 5.56 -0.17
C TYR A 227 -12.90 5.31 1.25
N ARG A 228 -14.06 5.88 1.56
CA ARG A 228 -14.77 5.74 2.83
C ARG A 228 -16.26 5.50 2.58
N SER A 229 -16.89 4.74 3.47
CA SER A 229 -18.34 4.63 3.56
C SER A 229 -18.82 5.04 4.95
N SER A 230 -19.95 5.72 5.03
CA SER A 230 -20.69 5.91 6.27
C SER A 230 -21.44 4.63 6.63
N GLY A 231 -21.78 4.46 7.91
CA GLY A 231 -22.50 3.30 8.41
C GLY A 231 -22.22 3.05 9.88
N LEU A 232 -22.59 1.87 10.35
CA LEU A 232 -22.33 1.42 11.71
C LEU A 232 -20.85 1.09 11.92
N GLY A 233 -20.31 1.50 13.08
CA GLY A 233 -18.96 1.21 13.51
C GLY A 233 -17.99 2.36 13.33
N VAL A 234 -16.81 2.20 13.92
CA VAL A 234 -15.72 3.17 13.88
C VAL A 234 -14.58 2.58 13.05
N PRO A 235 -14.30 3.12 11.85
CA PRO A 235 -13.11 2.76 11.10
C PRO A 235 -11.84 3.11 11.90
N VAL A 236 -10.94 2.15 12.02
CA VAL A 236 -9.66 2.26 12.71
C VAL A 236 -8.51 1.80 11.82
N VAL A 237 -7.36 2.43 12.00
CA VAL A 237 -6.06 1.91 11.59
C VAL A 237 -5.52 1.06 12.72
N ALA A 238 -5.49 -0.24 12.52
CA ALA A 238 -4.96 -1.22 13.47
C ALA A 238 -3.47 -1.47 13.20
N HIS A 239 -2.65 -1.39 14.25
CA HIS A 239 -1.23 -1.71 14.18
C HIS A 239 -1.02 -3.20 14.45
N ARG A 240 -0.86 -3.97 13.39
CA ARG A 240 -0.58 -5.40 13.47
C ARG A 240 0.92 -5.67 13.53
N LEU A 241 1.32 -6.51 14.48
CA LEU A 241 2.69 -7.03 14.57
C LEU A 241 2.72 -8.49 14.11
N ALA A 242 3.53 -8.80 13.11
CA ALA A 242 3.91 -10.16 12.79
C ALA A 242 5.04 -10.58 13.75
N GLY A 243 4.68 -11.27 14.83
CA GLY A 243 5.61 -11.70 15.89
C GLY A 243 5.38 -13.16 16.30
N PRO A 244 6.40 -13.83 16.88
CA PRO A 244 6.43 -15.27 17.14
C PRO A 244 5.52 -15.61 18.32
N THR A 245 4.22 -15.61 18.06
CA THR A 245 3.27 -16.34 18.89
C THR A 245 3.18 -17.76 18.33
N GLU A 246 2.86 -18.75 19.17
CA GLU A 246 2.94 -20.20 18.94
C GLU A 246 2.12 -20.75 17.74
N THR A 247 1.57 -19.86 16.91
CA THR A 247 0.76 -20.10 15.72
C THR A 247 1.15 -19.13 14.60
N THR A 248 2.43 -19.07 14.22
CA THR A 248 2.85 -18.25 13.06
C THR A 248 2.32 -18.89 11.79
N ASP A 249 1.24 -18.32 11.26
CA ASP A 249 0.70 -18.70 9.97
C ASP A 249 1.81 -18.62 8.92
N PRO A 250 2.07 -19.67 8.10
CA PRO A 250 3.11 -19.64 7.09
C PRO A 250 3.03 -18.44 6.13
N GLN A 251 1.86 -17.82 5.98
CA GLN A 251 1.69 -16.62 5.15
C GLN A 251 2.33 -15.35 5.75
N ASP A 252 2.57 -15.29 7.07
CA ASP A 252 3.12 -14.11 7.75
C ASP A 252 4.52 -13.75 7.23
N GLN A 253 5.27 -14.70 6.64
CA GLN A 253 6.57 -14.42 6.01
C GLN A 253 6.48 -13.50 4.78
N PHE A 254 5.29 -13.37 4.18
CA PHE A 254 5.02 -12.46 3.07
C PHE A 254 4.28 -11.20 3.52
N LEU A 255 4.18 -10.94 4.83
CA LEU A 255 3.62 -9.71 5.37
C LEU A 255 4.74 -8.87 6.00
N PRO A 256 4.64 -7.53 5.96
CA PRO A 256 5.54 -6.68 6.73
C PRO A 256 5.44 -7.00 8.22
N ARG A 257 6.57 -6.94 8.95
CA ARG A 257 6.61 -7.17 10.41
C ARG A 257 5.67 -6.24 11.16
N GLU A 258 5.59 -4.99 10.72
CA GLU A 258 4.64 -4.00 11.22
C GLU A 258 3.72 -3.58 10.08
N THR A 259 2.41 -3.82 10.26
CA THR A 259 1.40 -3.49 9.26
C THR A 259 0.33 -2.58 9.86
N ARG A 260 -0.01 -1.50 9.14
CA ARG A 260 -1.16 -0.64 9.38
C ARG A 260 -2.29 -1.13 8.50
N THR A 261 -3.22 -1.87 9.11
CA THR A 261 -4.38 -2.44 8.42
C THR A 261 -5.67 -1.75 8.84
N GLY A 262 -6.66 -1.77 7.95
CA GLY A 262 -7.99 -1.23 8.27
C GLY A 262 -8.83 -2.25 9.01
N ALA A 263 -9.62 -1.77 9.97
CA ALA A 263 -10.72 -2.52 10.57
C ALA A 263 -11.89 -1.56 10.87
N THR A 264 -13.10 -2.08 10.91
CA THR A 264 -14.26 -1.37 11.46
C THR A 264 -14.63 -2.00 12.79
N ALA A 265 -14.49 -1.23 13.86
CA ALA A 265 -14.87 -1.66 15.20
C ALA A 265 -16.37 -1.45 15.43
N VAL A 266 -17.08 -2.47 15.88
CA VAL A 266 -18.52 -2.44 16.20
C VAL A 266 -18.75 -3.07 17.56
N LEU A 267 -19.53 -2.43 18.43
CA LEU A 267 -19.91 -3.02 19.71
C LEU A 267 -21.22 -3.80 19.54
N LEU A 268 -21.16 -5.10 19.80
CA LEU A 268 -22.26 -6.05 19.69
C LEU A 268 -22.70 -6.49 21.10
N PRO A 269 -23.85 -6.05 21.60
CA PRO A 269 -24.39 -6.51 22.89
C PRO A 269 -24.98 -7.93 22.77
N GLU A 270 -25.01 -8.65 23.88
CA GLU A 270 -25.72 -9.92 23.98
C GLU A 270 -26.99 -9.80 24.86
N GLY A 271 -28.10 -10.36 24.38
CA GLY A 271 -29.39 -10.27 25.07
C GLY A 271 -30.10 -8.93 24.84
N GLY A 272 -31.22 -8.72 25.54
CA GLY A 272 -32.02 -7.50 25.43
C GLY A 272 -32.07 -6.67 26.72
N LEU A 273 -32.87 -5.60 26.69
CA LEU A 273 -33.11 -4.77 27.88
C LEU A 273 -33.91 -5.53 28.95
N TYR A 274 -34.82 -6.43 28.55
CA TYR A 274 -35.67 -7.17 29.49
C TYR A 274 -34.83 -7.91 30.53
N ALA A 275 -35.23 -7.76 31.80
CA ALA A 275 -34.55 -8.28 32.97
C ALA A 275 -33.04 -7.90 33.04
N GLY A 276 -32.57 -6.85 32.36
CA GLY A 276 -31.15 -6.46 32.39
C GLY A 276 -30.21 -7.51 31.78
N GLN A 277 -30.67 -8.30 30.79
CA GLN A 277 -29.83 -9.32 30.16
C GLN A 277 -28.56 -8.73 29.54
N TRP A 278 -28.68 -7.58 28.89
CA TRP A 278 -27.58 -6.86 28.24
C TRP A 278 -26.42 -6.48 29.18
N ARG A 279 -26.67 -6.34 30.49
CA ARG A 279 -25.62 -6.14 31.52
C ARG A 279 -25.03 -7.43 32.04
N ARG A 280 -25.82 -8.51 32.06
CA ARG A 280 -25.46 -9.79 32.67
C ARG A 280 -24.70 -10.72 31.71
N ARG A 281 -24.60 -10.35 30.44
CA ARG A 281 -23.85 -11.06 29.41
C ARG A 281 -22.71 -10.19 28.89
N PRO A 282 -21.58 -10.79 28.46
CA PRO A 282 -20.49 -10.02 27.88
C PRO A 282 -20.95 -9.36 26.57
N ALA A 283 -20.53 -8.13 26.35
CA ALA A 283 -20.64 -7.51 25.03
C ALA A 283 -19.35 -7.79 24.25
N SER A 284 -19.46 -7.80 22.93
CA SER A 284 -18.33 -8.03 22.03
C SER A 284 -17.91 -6.75 21.34
N LEU A 285 -16.62 -6.45 21.30
CA LEU A 285 -16.06 -5.50 20.34
C LEU A 285 -15.57 -6.27 19.12
N TYR A 286 -16.34 -6.17 18.04
CA TYR A 286 -16.11 -6.88 16.78
C TYR A 286 -15.30 -6.04 15.79
N PHE A 287 -14.22 -6.60 15.29
CA PHE A 287 -13.38 -6.02 14.24
C PHE A 287 -13.71 -6.63 12.88
N ALA A 288 -14.49 -5.88 12.09
CA ALA A 288 -14.83 -6.22 10.72
C ALA A 288 -13.70 -5.82 9.76
N ASP A 289 -13.37 -6.70 8.81
CA ASP A 289 -12.48 -6.38 7.69
C ASP A 289 -13.21 -5.43 6.72
N PRO A 290 -12.64 -4.25 6.41
CA PRO A 290 -13.29 -3.28 5.53
C PRO A 290 -13.47 -3.79 4.10
N PHE A 291 -12.78 -4.85 3.67
CA PHE A 291 -12.96 -5.49 2.37
C PHE A 291 -13.85 -6.75 2.43
N GLY A 292 -14.32 -7.13 3.62
CA GLY A 292 -15.24 -8.25 3.83
C GLY A 292 -16.71 -7.88 3.64
N ALA A 293 -17.58 -8.52 4.43
CA ALA A 293 -19.03 -8.27 4.39
C ALA A 293 -19.36 -6.78 4.64
N PRO A 294 -20.19 -6.14 3.81
CA PRO A 294 -20.45 -4.70 3.90
C PRO A 294 -21.50 -4.33 4.95
N SER A 295 -22.14 -5.31 5.59
CA SER A 295 -23.22 -5.12 6.57
C SER A 295 -23.15 -6.17 7.68
N LEU A 296 -23.84 -5.88 8.79
CA LEU A 296 -24.10 -6.82 9.88
C LEU A 296 -25.62 -6.91 10.16
N PRO A 297 -26.12 -8.10 10.55
CA PRO A 297 -27.51 -8.27 10.92
C PRO A 297 -27.80 -7.72 12.33
N PHE A 298 -28.89 -6.99 12.48
CA PHE A 298 -29.47 -6.50 13.73
C PHE A 298 -30.97 -6.75 13.73
N GLY A 299 -31.40 -7.85 14.36
CA GLY A 299 -32.78 -8.33 14.25
C GLY A 299 -33.10 -8.75 12.81
N GLU A 300 -34.16 -8.18 12.24
CA GLU A 300 -34.52 -8.39 10.82
C GLU A 300 -33.84 -7.41 9.86
N ASN A 301 -33.05 -6.46 10.37
CA ASN A 301 -32.40 -5.42 9.57
C ASN A 301 -30.95 -5.78 9.26
N ASP A 302 -30.50 -5.50 8.04
CA ASP A 302 -29.07 -5.45 7.70
C ASP A 302 -28.57 -4.01 7.74
N VAL A 303 -27.58 -3.74 8.58
CA VAL A 303 -27.01 -2.40 8.77
C VAL A 303 -25.65 -2.32 8.10
N SER A 304 -25.50 -1.42 7.13
CA SER A 304 -24.22 -1.19 6.44
C SER A 304 -23.15 -0.70 7.40
N LEU A 305 -21.93 -1.22 7.24
CA LEU A 305 -20.77 -0.84 8.04
C LEU A 305 -20.10 0.43 7.47
N ALA A 306 -19.63 1.27 8.39
CA ALA A 306 -18.67 2.30 8.04
C ALA A 306 -17.35 1.64 7.63
N THR A 307 -16.65 2.19 6.63
CA THR A 307 -15.33 1.68 6.23
C THR A 307 -14.39 2.82 5.89
N ASP A 308 -13.10 2.59 6.10
CA ASP A 308 -12.03 3.41 5.55
C ASP A 308 -10.95 2.49 4.99
N ARG A 309 -10.83 2.48 3.66
CA ARG A 309 -9.92 1.60 2.93
C ARG A 309 -8.64 2.32 2.48
N THR A 310 -8.60 3.65 2.57
CA THR A 310 -7.47 4.46 2.10
C THR A 310 -6.54 4.88 3.23
N THR A 311 -7.09 5.30 4.38
CA THR A 311 -6.30 5.84 5.49
C THR A 311 -5.27 4.82 6.03
N PRO A 312 -5.59 3.53 6.22
CA PRO A 312 -4.59 2.55 6.66
C PRO A 312 -3.43 2.39 5.67
N LEU A 313 -3.72 2.34 4.36
CA LEU A 313 -2.70 2.25 3.31
C LEU A 313 -1.81 3.51 3.29
N ALA A 314 -2.40 4.69 3.43
CA ALA A 314 -1.65 5.95 3.50
C ALA A 314 -0.75 6.00 4.75
N ASP A 315 -1.24 5.53 5.90
CA ASP A 315 -0.46 5.46 7.15
C ASP A 315 0.68 4.43 7.05
N GLN A 316 0.45 3.26 6.44
CA GLN A 316 1.50 2.27 6.17
C GLN A 316 2.62 2.89 5.34
N VAL A 317 2.28 3.51 4.21
CA VAL A 317 3.27 4.08 3.28
C VAL A 317 4.03 5.24 3.91
N ALA A 318 3.37 6.07 4.71
CA ALA A 318 3.99 7.20 5.40
C ALA A 318 4.99 6.77 6.49
N ARG A 319 4.77 5.62 7.16
CA ARG A 319 5.62 5.14 8.27
C ARG A 319 6.80 4.29 7.83
N VAL A 320 6.67 3.54 6.75
CA VAL A 320 7.73 2.62 6.28
C VAL A 320 8.92 3.39 5.69
N HIS A 321 8.88 4.73 5.63
CA HIS A 321 9.94 5.58 5.07
C HIS A 321 10.47 5.03 3.73
N LEU A 322 9.54 4.57 2.86
CA LEU A 322 9.87 3.97 1.57
C LEU A 322 10.63 4.94 0.66
N ASP A 323 10.51 6.25 0.89
CA ASP A 323 11.32 7.31 0.27
C ASP A 323 12.81 7.16 0.59
N GLN A 324 13.16 6.72 1.80
CA GLN A 324 14.54 6.45 2.19
C GLN A 324 15.09 5.19 1.50
N LEU A 325 14.23 4.22 1.16
CA LEU A 325 14.62 3.02 0.39
C LEU A 325 14.94 3.33 -1.07
N GLU A 326 14.33 4.36 -1.67
CA GLU A 326 14.61 4.79 -3.05
C GLU A 326 16.09 5.16 -3.25
N TRP A 327 16.73 5.68 -2.19
CA TRP A 327 18.15 6.00 -2.15
C TRP A 327 19.01 4.90 -1.49
N ALA A 328 18.55 4.27 -0.40
CA ALA A 328 19.32 3.22 0.29
C ALA A 328 19.43 1.91 -0.53
N GLY A 329 18.43 1.60 -1.37
CA GLY A 329 18.38 0.41 -2.23
C GLY A 329 19.52 0.26 -3.25
N LEU A 330 20.28 1.33 -3.46
CA LEU A 330 21.42 1.42 -4.36
C LEU A 330 22.73 0.96 -3.72
N PHE A 331 22.84 1.04 -2.39
CA PHE A 331 24.08 0.81 -1.66
C PHE A 331 23.87 -0.44 -0.82
N HIS A 332 24.29 -1.60 -1.34
CA HIS A 332 23.89 -2.93 -0.86
C HIS A 332 24.23 -3.25 0.62
N SER A 333 24.83 -2.33 1.39
CA SER A 333 25.06 -2.42 2.84
C SER A 333 23.98 -1.74 3.70
N SER A 334 23.10 -0.92 3.11
CA SER A 334 22.07 -0.14 3.82
C SER A 334 20.64 -0.68 3.67
N PHE A 335 20.46 -1.75 2.90
CA PHE A 335 19.18 -2.46 2.76
C PHE A 335 18.75 -3.17 4.06
N LYS A 336 19.70 -3.39 4.99
CA LYS A 336 19.44 -3.86 6.36
C LYS A 336 19.25 -2.68 7.32
N ARG A 337 18.38 -1.73 7.00
CA ARG A 337 17.82 -0.81 8.01
C ARG A 337 16.56 -1.44 8.60
N GLU A 338 16.32 -1.17 9.88
CA GLU A 338 15.26 -1.83 10.67
C GLU A 338 13.91 -1.85 9.93
N GLY A 339 13.36 -3.06 9.73
CA GLY A 339 11.95 -3.26 9.38
C GLY A 339 11.60 -3.60 7.91
N VAL A 340 12.50 -3.45 6.93
CA VAL A 340 12.20 -3.81 5.51
C VAL A 340 13.29 -4.68 4.91
N GLU A 341 12.94 -5.91 4.54
CA GLU A 341 13.84 -6.89 3.91
C GLU A 341 13.53 -7.02 2.41
N ALA A 342 14.47 -7.60 1.64
CA ALA A 342 14.22 -7.84 0.21
C ALA A 342 13.31 -9.07 0.09
N GLY A 343 12.15 -8.91 -0.52
CA GLY A 343 11.13 -9.94 -0.51
C GLY A 343 9.89 -9.62 -1.31
N LEU A 344 9.00 -10.59 -1.37
CA LEU A 344 7.65 -10.44 -1.88
C LEU A 344 6.72 -10.18 -0.71
N TYR A 345 5.96 -9.09 -0.78
CA TYR A 345 5.05 -8.66 0.27
C TYR A 345 3.62 -8.56 -0.24
N MET A 346 2.70 -9.19 0.47
CA MET A 346 1.27 -9.00 0.31
C MET A 346 0.82 -7.78 1.11
N LEU A 347 -0.20 -7.08 0.61
CA LEU A 347 -0.81 -5.95 1.33
C LEU A 347 -1.89 -6.39 2.32
N ARG A 348 -2.42 -7.60 2.12
CA ARG A 348 -3.43 -8.29 2.93
C ARG A 348 -3.11 -9.80 2.90
N PRO A 349 -3.63 -10.63 3.82
CA PRO A 349 -3.46 -12.09 3.83
C PRO A 349 -3.91 -12.73 2.53
N TYR A 350 -3.29 -13.84 2.14
CA TYR A 350 -3.65 -14.56 0.93
C TYR A 350 -5.12 -15.01 0.98
N GLU A 351 -5.87 -14.68 -0.07
CA GLU A 351 -7.27 -15.07 -0.22
C GLU A 351 -7.39 -16.05 -1.42
N PRO A 352 -7.62 -17.36 -1.17
CA PRO A 352 -7.80 -18.33 -2.24
C PRO A 352 -8.91 -17.92 -3.22
N GLY A 353 -8.68 -18.15 -4.52
CA GLY A 353 -9.59 -17.75 -5.58
C GLY A 353 -9.39 -16.31 -6.08
N LYS A 354 -8.49 -15.52 -5.48
CA LYS A 354 -8.04 -14.24 -6.03
C LYS A 354 -6.71 -14.38 -6.76
N ILE A 355 -6.66 -13.80 -7.95
CA ILE A 355 -5.49 -13.79 -8.81
C ILE A 355 -4.43 -12.83 -8.23
N PRO A 356 -3.19 -13.29 -7.99
CA PRO A 356 -2.12 -12.40 -7.56
C PRO A 356 -1.71 -11.43 -8.68
N VAL A 357 -1.62 -10.14 -8.36
CA VAL A 357 -1.01 -9.09 -9.21
C VAL A 357 0.25 -8.61 -8.53
N VAL A 358 1.42 -8.97 -9.07
CA VAL A 358 2.70 -8.62 -8.48
C VAL A 358 3.27 -7.38 -9.16
N LEU A 359 3.44 -6.33 -8.36
CA LEU A 359 3.94 -5.04 -8.77
C LEU A 359 5.46 -4.99 -8.55
N VAL A 360 6.22 -4.85 -9.63
CA VAL A 360 7.69 -4.87 -9.63
C VAL A 360 8.20 -3.48 -9.98
N HIS A 361 8.85 -2.81 -9.02
CA HIS A 361 9.35 -1.44 -9.21
C HIS A 361 10.67 -1.39 -10.01
N GLY A 362 10.99 -0.21 -10.55
CA GLY A 362 12.22 0.06 -11.27
C GLY A 362 13.40 0.47 -10.39
N LEU A 363 14.48 0.89 -11.04
CA LEU A 363 15.66 1.48 -10.41
C LEU A 363 15.31 2.84 -9.76
N PHE A 364 15.92 3.20 -8.63
CA PHE A 364 15.61 4.45 -7.88
C PHE A 364 14.14 4.56 -7.46
N SER A 365 13.50 3.42 -7.18
CA SER A 365 12.07 3.37 -6.88
C SER A 365 11.78 2.41 -5.73
N SER A 366 10.54 2.42 -5.28
CA SER A 366 10.01 1.57 -4.22
C SER A 366 8.55 1.23 -4.54
N PRO A 367 7.91 0.28 -3.82
CA PRO A 367 6.48 0.00 -3.98
C PRO A 367 5.56 1.22 -3.83
N ARG A 368 6.03 2.29 -3.17
CA ARG A 368 5.31 3.58 -3.10
C ARG A 368 4.90 4.08 -4.48
N ALA A 369 5.68 3.78 -5.52
CA ALA A 369 5.37 4.10 -6.90
C ALA A 369 4.03 3.55 -7.41
N TYR A 370 3.44 2.56 -6.73
CA TYR A 370 2.15 1.98 -7.13
C TYR A 370 1.01 2.29 -6.16
N VAL A 371 1.24 3.05 -5.09
CA VAL A 371 0.23 3.27 -4.04
C VAL A 371 -1.09 3.86 -4.56
N GLN A 372 -1.04 4.78 -5.53
CA GLN A 372 -2.27 5.34 -6.13
C GLN A 372 -3.03 4.27 -6.90
N THR A 373 -2.31 3.50 -7.72
CA THR A 373 -2.85 2.38 -8.49
C THR A 373 -3.44 1.30 -7.59
N ILE A 374 -2.72 0.91 -6.53
CA ILE A 374 -3.19 -0.03 -5.51
C ILE A 374 -4.49 0.48 -4.88
N ASN A 375 -4.52 1.75 -4.44
CA ASN A 375 -5.67 2.35 -3.79
C ASN A 375 -6.89 2.40 -4.72
N GLU A 376 -6.72 2.80 -5.98
CA GLU A 376 -7.80 2.83 -6.97
C GLU A 376 -8.32 1.43 -7.30
N LEU A 377 -7.42 0.51 -7.65
CA LEU A 377 -7.79 -0.81 -8.15
C LEU A 377 -8.34 -1.72 -7.05
N SER A 378 -7.77 -1.68 -5.84
CA SER A 378 -8.29 -2.44 -4.69
C SER A 378 -9.67 -1.96 -4.24
N ASN A 379 -10.08 -0.75 -4.63
CA ASN A 379 -11.41 -0.21 -4.36
C ASN A 379 -12.36 -0.28 -5.56
N THR A 380 -11.92 -0.85 -6.69
CA THR A 380 -12.78 -1.11 -7.85
C THR A 380 -13.48 -2.46 -7.67
N PRO A 381 -14.83 -2.54 -7.52
CA PRO A 381 -15.51 -3.73 -7.01
C PRO A 381 -15.16 -5.05 -7.72
N LEU A 382 -15.21 -5.08 -9.06
CA LEU A 382 -14.89 -6.30 -9.82
C LEU A 382 -13.42 -6.70 -9.67
N ILE A 383 -12.50 -5.73 -9.67
CA ILE A 383 -11.08 -5.99 -9.45
C ILE A 383 -10.83 -6.51 -8.03
N ALA A 384 -11.37 -5.84 -7.01
CA ALA A 384 -11.24 -6.21 -5.61
C ALA A 384 -11.75 -7.63 -5.30
N SER A 385 -12.76 -8.08 -6.04
CA SER A 385 -13.33 -9.42 -5.91
C SER A 385 -12.50 -10.52 -6.58
N LYS A 386 -11.65 -10.18 -7.56
CA LYS A 386 -10.92 -11.16 -8.39
C LYS A 386 -9.42 -11.11 -8.21
N TYR A 387 -8.86 -10.02 -7.70
CA TYR A 387 -7.42 -9.79 -7.64
C TYR A 387 -6.95 -9.44 -6.23
N GLN A 388 -5.69 -9.78 -5.99
CA GLN A 388 -4.97 -9.36 -4.80
C GLN A 388 -3.60 -8.79 -5.18
N PHE A 389 -3.28 -7.59 -4.70
CA PHE A 389 -2.05 -6.87 -5.06
C PHE A 389 -0.91 -7.20 -4.11
N TRP A 390 0.22 -7.59 -4.67
CA TRP A 390 1.48 -7.84 -3.97
C TRP A 390 2.57 -6.93 -4.54
N VAL A 391 3.62 -6.69 -3.77
CA VAL A 391 4.75 -5.85 -4.16
C VAL A 391 6.05 -6.61 -3.98
N PHE A 392 6.94 -6.51 -4.96
CA PHE A 392 8.29 -7.05 -4.84
C PHE A 392 9.27 -5.95 -4.47
N ILE A 393 9.98 -6.13 -3.37
CA ILE A 393 11.01 -5.22 -2.87
C ILE A 393 12.37 -5.87 -3.08
N TYR A 394 13.27 -5.17 -3.78
CA TYR A 394 14.61 -5.68 -4.03
C TYR A 394 15.64 -4.56 -4.12
N PRO A 395 16.93 -4.87 -3.85
CA PRO A 395 18.01 -3.91 -3.97
C PRO A 395 18.30 -3.67 -5.45
N THR A 396 17.91 -2.50 -5.93
CA THR A 396 17.96 -2.16 -7.35
C THR A 396 19.38 -2.00 -7.90
N GLY A 397 20.41 -2.01 -7.05
CA GLY A 397 21.81 -1.99 -7.48
C GLY A 397 22.33 -3.33 -8.02
N LEU A 398 21.65 -4.45 -7.73
CA LEU A 398 22.05 -5.78 -8.18
C LEU A 398 21.94 -5.94 -9.71
N PRO A 399 22.80 -6.78 -10.34
CA PRO A 399 22.62 -7.14 -11.75
C PRO A 399 21.19 -7.63 -12.04
N ILE A 400 20.67 -7.29 -13.22
CA ILE A 400 19.29 -7.63 -13.62
C ILE A 400 19.02 -9.14 -13.48
N PRO A 401 19.87 -10.05 -13.98
CA PRO A 401 19.62 -11.48 -13.83
C PRO A 401 19.58 -11.97 -12.37
N ALA A 402 20.41 -11.40 -11.49
CA ALA A 402 20.42 -11.76 -10.08
C ALA A 402 19.14 -11.28 -9.36
N SER A 403 18.67 -10.08 -9.69
CA SER A 403 17.38 -9.58 -9.18
C SER A 403 16.20 -10.42 -9.71
N ALA A 404 16.28 -10.91 -10.95
CA ALA A 404 15.26 -11.77 -11.54
C ALA A 404 15.23 -13.14 -10.86
N ALA A 405 16.40 -13.72 -10.55
CA ALA A 405 16.52 -14.95 -9.78
C ALA A 405 15.83 -14.81 -8.42
N LYS A 406 16.03 -13.69 -7.72
CA LYS A 406 15.37 -13.42 -6.44
C LYS A 406 13.85 -13.30 -6.58
N LEU A 407 13.36 -12.59 -7.60
CA LEU A 407 11.91 -12.52 -7.87
C LEU A 407 11.35 -13.92 -8.10
N ARG A 408 11.99 -14.71 -8.97
CA ARG A 408 11.58 -16.09 -9.29
C ARG A 408 11.51 -16.96 -8.04
N MET A 409 12.57 -16.94 -7.22
CA MET A 409 12.63 -17.66 -5.95
C MET A 409 11.47 -17.29 -5.03
N TRP A 410 11.18 -15.99 -4.86
CA TRP A 410 10.10 -15.53 -4.00
C TRP A 410 8.71 -15.89 -4.52
N LEU A 411 8.48 -15.81 -5.84
CA LEU A 411 7.23 -16.22 -6.46
C LEU A 411 7.00 -17.73 -6.32
N THR A 412 8.02 -18.55 -6.59
CA THR A 412 7.95 -20.01 -6.39
C THR A 412 7.72 -20.34 -4.92
N ARG A 413 8.44 -19.69 -3.99
CA ARG A 413 8.24 -19.88 -2.55
C ARG A 413 6.82 -19.52 -2.11
N ALA A 414 6.25 -18.44 -2.64
CA ALA A 414 4.87 -18.05 -2.38
C ALA A 414 3.89 -19.12 -2.85
N ARG A 415 4.09 -19.69 -4.05
CA ARG A 415 3.26 -20.80 -4.54
C ARG A 415 3.33 -22.00 -3.58
N GLU A 416 4.53 -22.48 -3.28
CA GLU A 416 4.71 -23.68 -2.46
C GLU A 416 4.30 -23.49 -0.99
N THR A 417 4.26 -22.25 -0.49
CA THR A 417 3.81 -21.99 0.90
C THR A 417 2.31 -21.75 0.98
N LEU A 418 1.76 -20.93 0.09
CA LEU A 418 0.38 -20.46 0.17
C LEU A 418 -0.62 -21.44 -0.45
N ASP A 419 -0.20 -22.18 -1.49
CA ASP A 419 -0.99 -23.22 -2.15
C ASP A 419 -0.11 -24.47 -2.44
N PRO A 420 0.37 -25.18 -1.39
CA PRO A 420 1.24 -26.35 -1.54
C PRO A 420 0.57 -27.51 -2.29
N GLY A 421 -0.76 -27.56 -2.29
CA GLY A 421 -1.54 -28.56 -3.01
C GLY A 421 -1.75 -28.23 -4.49
N HIS A 422 -1.36 -27.02 -4.93
CA HIS A 422 -1.62 -26.50 -6.28
C HIS A 422 -3.11 -26.59 -6.66
N THR A 423 -3.98 -26.25 -5.71
CA THR A 423 -5.45 -26.36 -5.83
C THR A 423 -6.13 -25.04 -6.18
N ASP A 424 -5.47 -23.91 -5.95
CA ASP A 424 -6.04 -22.60 -6.29
C ASP A 424 -5.71 -22.23 -7.74
N ALA A 425 -6.66 -22.52 -8.63
CA ALA A 425 -6.54 -22.17 -10.04
C ALA A 425 -6.36 -20.65 -10.28
N ALA A 426 -6.78 -19.78 -9.36
CA ALA A 426 -6.57 -18.33 -9.50
C ALA A 426 -5.10 -17.93 -9.30
N PHE A 427 -4.37 -18.66 -8.45
CA PHE A 427 -2.92 -18.45 -8.29
C PHE A 427 -2.20 -18.68 -9.63
N ASP A 428 -2.62 -19.70 -10.39
CA ASP A 428 -2.10 -20.07 -11.71
C ASP A 428 -2.43 -19.08 -12.83
N GLN A 429 -3.09 -17.97 -12.50
CA GLN A 429 -3.42 -16.89 -13.42
C GLN A 429 -2.67 -15.59 -13.12
N MET A 430 -1.57 -15.66 -12.36
CA MET A 430 -0.82 -14.51 -11.86
C MET A 430 -0.47 -13.49 -12.96
N VAL A 431 -0.59 -12.21 -12.62
CA VAL A 431 -0.23 -11.08 -13.48
C VAL A 431 0.98 -10.36 -12.90
N LEU A 432 2.00 -10.10 -13.74
CA LEU A 432 3.15 -9.28 -13.35
C LEU A 432 3.04 -7.90 -13.98
N VAL A 433 3.20 -6.85 -13.18
CA VAL A 433 3.26 -5.45 -13.67
C VAL A 433 4.63 -4.89 -13.33
N GLY A 434 5.44 -4.63 -14.35
CA GLY A 434 6.81 -4.16 -14.18
C GLY A 434 7.02 -2.75 -14.71
N HIS A 435 7.52 -1.85 -13.86
CA HIS A 435 7.90 -0.49 -14.24
C HIS A 435 9.40 -0.41 -14.50
N SER A 436 9.80 0.24 -15.60
CA SER A 436 11.20 0.46 -15.95
C SER A 436 11.99 -0.86 -15.88
N MET A 437 13.08 -0.90 -15.12
CA MET A 437 13.86 -2.11 -14.87
C MET A 437 12.99 -3.28 -14.36
N GLY A 438 11.98 -3.00 -13.52
CA GLY A 438 10.98 -3.99 -13.05
C GLY A 438 10.33 -4.80 -14.17
N GLY A 439 10.11 -4.17 -15.33
CA GLY A 439 9.60 -4.87 -16.51
C GLY A 439 10.57 -5.90 -17.08
N LEU A 440 11.88 -5.66 -17.00
CA LEU A 440 12.90 -6.64 -17.43
C LEU A 440 12.91 -7.85 -16.50
N LEU A 441 12.76 -7.63 -15.19
CA LEU A 441 12.63 -8.71 -14.20
C LEU A 441 11.38 -9.55 -14.48
N SER A 442 10.23 -8.90 -14.73
CA SER A 442 8.99 -9.58 -15.10
C SER A 442 9.12 -10.36 -16.41
N LYS A 443 9.76 -9.79 -17.44
CA LYS A 443 9.99 -10.45 -18.74
C LYS A 443 10.75 -11.77 -18.57
N MET A 444 11.77 -11.79 -17.71
CA MET A 444 12.55 -12.99 -17.40
C MET A 444 11.75 -14.08 -16.66
N MET A 445 10.56 -13.80 -16.16
CA MET A 445 9.68 -14.82 -15.54
C MET A 445 8.96 -15.67 -16.59
N VAL A 446 8.92 -15.24 -17.85
CA VAL A 446 8.18 -15.89 -18.93
C VAL A 446 9.03 -16.13 -20.18
N GLN A 447 10.35 -16.13 -20.01
CA GLN A 447 11.33 -16.40 -21.05
C GLN A 447 12.11 -17.67 -20.72
N ASP A 448 12.63 -18.30 -21.77
CA ASP A 448 13.54 -19.44 -21.68
C ASP A 448 14.81 -19.12 -22.49
N PRO A 449 15.86 -18.59 -21.86
CA PRO A 449 17.09 -18.26 -22.57
C PRO A 449 17.94 -19.49 -22.90
N GLY A 450 17.62 -20.69 -22.38
CA GLY A 450 18.52 -21.84 -22.42
C GLY A 450 19.93 -21.46 -21.92
N LEU A 451 20.93 -21.59 -22.80
CA LEU A 451 22.32 -21.18 -22.55
C LEU A 451 22.69 -19.82 -23.16
N GLU A 452 21.79 -19.11 -23.83
CA GLU A 452 22.14 -17.87 -24.52
C GLU A 452 22.62 -16.78 -23.55
N LEU A 453 21.94 -16.64 -22.41
CA LEU A 453 22.31 -15.65 -21.41
C LEU A 453 23.64 -15.99 -20.73
N TRP A 454 23.90 -17.28 -20.49
CA TRP A 454 25.21 -17.78 -20.06
C TRP A 454 26.30 -17.41 -21.08
N ASN A 455 26.12 -17.76 -22.34
CA ASN A 455 27.11 -17.54 -23.40
C ASN A 455 27.37 -16.05 -23.68
N SER A 456 26.40 -15.17 -23.37
CA SER A 456 26.57 -13.72 -23.48
C SER A 456 27.37 -13.09 -22.33
N THR A 457 27.54 -13.81 -21.21
CA THR A 457 28.13 -13.27 -19.97
C THR A 457 29.43 -13.98 -19.58
N ILE A 458 29.50 -15.30 -19.77
CA ILE A 458 30.61 -16.16 -19.37
C ILE A 458 31.24 -16.78 -20.62
N ARG A 459 32.56 -16.64 -20.75
CA ARG A 459 33.31 -17.12 -21.93
C ARG A 459 33.47 -18.64 -21.97
N ILE A 460 33.52 -19.27 -20.80
CA ILE A 460 33.71 -20.71 -20.68
C ILE A 460 32.35 -21.39 -20.88
N PRO A 461 32.24 -22.37 -21.78
CA PRO A 461 31.03 -23.18 -21.93
C PRO A 461 30.59 -23.76 -20.58
N HIS A 462 29.27 -23.77 -20.33
CA HIS A 462 28.69 -24.18 -19.04
C HIS A 462 29.18 -25.56 -18.57
N ASP A 463 29.28 -26.52 -19.50
CA ASP A 463 29.76 -27.90 -19.25
C ASP A 463 31.25 -28.00 -18.86
N ARG A 464 32.04 -26.97 -19.15
CA ARG A 464 33.47 -26.89 -18.82
C ARG A 464 33.78 -25.92 -17.69
N PHE A 465 32.76 -25.22 -17.17
CA PHE A 465 32.91 -24.27 -16.09
C PHE A 465 33.04 -25.00 -14.75
N LYS A 466 34.03 -24.62 -13.95
CA LYS A 466 34.25 -25.16 -12.62
C LYS A 466 33.46 -24.35 -11.60
N PHE A 467 32.61 -25.03 -10.85
CA PHE A 467 31.77 -24.43 -9.83
C PHE A 467 32.21 -24.79 -8.41
N SER A 468 32.01 -23.87 -7.48
CA SER A 468 31.71 -24.22 -6.09
C SER A 468 30.19 -24.42 -5.93
N PRO A 469 29.71 -25.12 -4.89
CA PRO A 469 28.27 -25.36 -4.70
C PRO A 469 27.43 -24.06 -4.68
N LYS A 470 27.90 -23.03 -3.95
CA LYS A 470 27.21 -21.73 -3.85
C LYS A 470 27.19 -20.98 -5.18
N LEU A 471 28.30 -21.03 -5.92
CA LEU A 471 28.42 -20.37 -7.22
C LEU A 471 27.54 -21.04 -8.28
N HIS A 472 27.45 -22.38 -8.23
CA HIS A 472 26.56 -23.15 -9.09
C HIS A 472 25.12 -22.70 -8.94
N GLU A 473 24.61 -22.73 -7.71
CA GLU A 473 23.24 -22.32 -7.38
C GLU A 473 22.96 -20.88 -7.84
N THR A 474 23.86 -19.94 -7.53
CA THR A 474 23.66 -18.52 -7.84
C THR A 474 23.67 -18.24 -9.35
N LEU A 475 24.63 -18.81 -10.08
CA LEU A 475 24.76 -18.57 -11.53
C LEU A 475 23.67 -19.28 -12.33
N GLU A 476 23.30 -20.52 -11.97
CA GLU A 476 22.21 -21.20 -12.65
C GLU A 476 20.89 -20.49 -12.43
N ALA A 477 20.52 -20.17 -11.19
CA ALA A 477 19.28 -19.46 -10.90
C ALA A 477 19.17 -18.10 -11.64
N SER A 478 20.31 -17.47 -11.93
CA SER A 478 20.38 -16.17 -12.61
C SER A 478 20.41 -16.27 -14.15
N LEU A 479 21.14 -17.24 -14.70
CA LEU A 479 21.49 -17.26 -16.14
C LEU A 479 20.79 -18.38 -16.92
N ILE A 480 20.33 -19.44 -16.23
CA ILE A 480 19.72 -20.63 -16.85
C ILE A 480 18.42 -20.93 -16.11
N PHE A 481 17.30 -20.52 -16.70
CA PHE A 481 15.99 -20.62 -16.06
C PHE A 481 14.88 -20.96 -17.06
N ARG A 482 13.74 -21.40 -16.54
CA ARG A 482 12.52 -21.65 -17.32
C ARG A 482 11.42 -20.65 -16.95
N PRO A 483 10.43 -20.46 -17.85
CA PRO A 483 9.21 -19.71 -17.55
C PRO A 483 8.48 -20.27 -16.32
N LEU A 484 7.89 -19.39 -15.51
CA LEU A 484 7.00 -19.76 -14.42
C LEU A 484 5.61 -20.07 -14.99
N PRO A 485 5.08 -21.30 -14.86
CA PRO A 485 3.84 -21.71 -15.52
C PRO A 485 2.57 -21.04 -14.96
N PHE A 486 2.66 -20.53 -13.73
CA PHE A 486 1.59 -19.82 -13.04
C PHE A 486 1.52 -18.32 -13.39
N VAL A 487 2.49 -17.78 -14.14
CA VAL A 487 2.45 -16.40 -14.63
C VAL A 487 1.79 -16.38 -16.01
N ARG A 488 0.62 -15.74 -16.13
CA ARG A 488 -0.22 -15.81 -17.34
C ARG A 488 -0.41 -14.50 -18.08
N ARG A 489 0.02 -13.37 -17.52
CA ARG A 489 -0.01 -12.07 -18.22
C ARG A 489 1.04 -11.11 -17.69
N ILE A 490 1.57 -10.26 -18.56
CA ILE A 490 2.53 -9.21 -18.18
C ILE A 490 2.09 -7.83 -18.65
N VAL A 491 2.30 -6.81 -17.83
CA VAL A 491 2.19 -5.41 -18.23
C VAL A 491 3.52 -4.70 -18.01
N PHE A 492 4.08 -4.14 -19.08
CA PHE A 492 5.27 -3.31 -19.07
C PHE A 492 4.88 -1.84 -18.97
N ILE A 493 5.50 -1.10 -18.05
CA ILE A 493 5.33 0.34 -17.93
C ILE A 493 6.71 0.99 -18.10
N ALA A 494 6.91 1.74 -19.19
CA ALA A 494 8.18 2.45 -19.45
C ALA A 494 9.44 1.54 -19.39
N SER A 495 9.33 0.27 -19.80
CA SER A 495 10.39 -0.73 -19.62
C SER A 495 11.48 -0.65 -20.69
N PRO A 496 12.77 -0.52 -20.37
CA PRO A 496 13.84 -0.36 -21.37
C PRO A 496 14.32 -1.71 -21.92
N HIS A 497 13.52 -2.37 -22.77
CA HIS A 497 13.85 -3.69 -23.34
C HIS A 497 15.17 -3.70 -24.11
N ARG A 498 15.55 -2.56 -24.70
CA ARG A 498 16.83 -2.36 -25.43
C ARG A 498 17.75 -1.34 -24.75
N GLY A 499 17.53 -1.07 -23.46
CA GLY A 499 18.33 -0.14 -22.67
C GLY A 499 17.96 1.33 -22.86
N SER A 500 18.75 2.23 -22.28
CA SER A 500 18.52 3.68 -22.35
C SER A 500 19.80 4.43 -22.75
N PRO A 501 19.75 5.38 -23.71
CA PRO A 501 20.88 6.25 -24.04
C PRO A 501 21.33 7.15 -22.87
N LEU A 502 20.44 7.43 -21.92
CA LEU A 502 20.76 8.22 -20.72
C LEU A 502 21.52 7.38 -19.68
N ALA A 503 21.43 6.04 -19.75
CA ALA A 503 22.32 5.14 -19.01
C ALA A 503 23.76 5.13 -19.57
N SER A 504 23.98 5.57 -20.83
CA SER A 504 25.31 5.58 -21.46
C SER A 504 26.12 6.87 -21.25
N ASP A 505 25.54 8.08 -21.24
CA ASP A 505 26.38 9.28 -21.53
C ASP A 505 26.72 10.31 -20.45
N LEU A 506 26.10 10.38 -19.27
CA LEU A 506 26.66 11.17 -18.16
C LEU A 506 26.03 10.86 -16.80
N PHE A 507 24.72 10.59 -16.82
CA PHE A 507 23.91 10.17 -15.67
C PHE A 507 24.36 8.79 -15.17
N GLY A 508 24.53 7.82 -16.08
CA GLY A 508 25.05 6.49 -15.77
C GLY A 508 26.45 6.49 -15.15
N ARG A 509 27.38 7.35 -15.58
CA ARG A 509 28.75 7.41 -15.04
C ARG A 509 28.86 8.03 -13.65
N THR A 510 27.97 8.98 -13.32
CA THR A 510 27.96 9.67 -12.01
C THR A 510 27.29 8.81 -10.96
N ILE A 511 26.20 8.12 -11.34
CA ILE A 511 25.48 7.21 -10.46
C ILE A 511 26.20 5.87 -10.29
N SER A 512 26.85 5.32 -11.33
CA SER A 512 27.63 4.07 -11.20
C SER A 512 28.83 4.20 -10.23
N ARG A 513 29.26 5.43 -9.89
CA ARG A 513 30.26 5.69 -8.85
C ARG A 513 29.67 5.79 -7.45
N LEU A 514 28.36 6.07 -7.36
CA LEU A 514 27.61 6.11 -6.10
C LEU A 514 27.10 4.71 -5.75
N VAL A 515 26.57 3.94 -6.71
CA VAL A 515 26.20 2.52 -6.52
C VAL A 515 27.47 1.70 -6.25
N GLY A 516 27.77 1.46 -4.97
CA GLY A 516 28.90 0.62 -4.57
C GLY A 516 28.80 -0.77 -5.20
N ARG A 517 29.94 -1.35 -5.60
CA ARG A 517 29.99 -2.78 -5.96
C ARG A 517 29.58 -3.54 -4.70
N PRO A 518 28.55 -4.40 -4.74
CA PRO A 518 28.24 -5.19 -3.58
C PRO A 518 29.42 -6.10 -3.26
N ASP A 519 29.86 -6.12 -1.99
CA ASP A 519 31.02 -6.92 -1.56
C ASP A 519 30.86 -8.39 -1.96
N GLU A 520 29.64 -8.94 -1.83
CA GLU A 520 29.30 -10.31 -2.23
C GLU A 520 29.55 -10.60 -3.72
N LEU A 521 29.32 -9.62 -4.60
CA LEU A 521 29.53 -9.78 -6.04
C LEU A 521 31.00 -9.66 -6.42
N ALA A 522 31.75 -8.81 -5.72
CA ALA A 522 33.21 -8.74 -5.89
C ALA A 522 33.87 -10.06 -5.44
N GLU A 523 33.44 -10.63 -4.32
CA GLU A 523 33.90 -11.94 -3.87
C GLU A 523 33.52 -13.06 -4.85
N SER A 524 32.29 -13.05 -5.39
CA SER A 524 31.87 -14.02 -6.41
C SER A 524 32.74 -13.96 -7.67
N ILE A 525 33.11 -12.75 -8.14
CA ILE A 525 34.01 -12.59 -9.29
C ILE A 525 35.42 -13.13 -8.97
N LYS A 526 35.96 -12.83 -7.78
CA LYS A 526 37.27 -13.37 -7.36
C LYS A 526 37.25 -14.90 -7.32
N GLU A 527 36.18 -15.48 -6.80
CA GLU A 527 35.98 -16.94 -6.74
C GLU A 527 35.90 -17.56 -8.14
N ILE A 528 35.13 -16.95 -9.05
CA ILE A 528 35.04 -17.36 -10.47
C ILE A 528 36.44 -17.41 -11.10
N GLU A 529 37.23 -16.34 -10.93
CA GLU A 529 38.58 -16.25 -11.50
C GLU A 529 39.56 -17.23 -10.85
N ALA A 530 39.44 -17.48 -9.54
CA ALA A 530 40.27 -18.46 -8.84
C ALA A 530 40.03 -19.89 -9.34
N LEU A 531 38.77 -20.26 -9.61
CA LEU A 531 38.41 -21.60 -10.06
C LEU A 531 38.68 -21.82 -11.57
N ASN A 532 38.51 -20.78 -12.39
CA ASN A 532 38.45 -20.91 -13.85
C ASN A 532 39.57 -20.18 -14.61
N GLY A 533 40.43 -19.44 -13.90
CA GLY A 533 41.50 -18.61 -14.48
C GLY A 533 41.08 -17.16 -14.71
N PRO A 534 42.00 -16.27 -15.14
CA PRO A 534 41.68 -14.87 -15.38
C PRO A 534 40.81 -14.70 -16.63
N ARG A 535 40.06 -13.59 -16.72
CA ARG A 535 39.34 -13.16 -17.95
C ARG A 535 38.18 -14.08 -18.38
N VAL A 536 37.56 -14.77 -17.43
CA VAL A 536 36.41 -15.67 -17.62
C VAL A 536 35.13 -14.92 -18.01
N ILE A 537 35.01 -13.67 -17.55
CA ILE A 537 33.96 -12.75 -17.97
C ILE A 537 34.19 -12.31 -19.43
N ALA A 538 33.12 -12.33 -20.23
CA ALA A 538 33.14 -11.97 -21.64
C ALA A 538 33.80 -10.59 -21.88
N PRO A 539 34.62 -10.40 -22.93
CA PRO A 539 35.30 -9.13 -23.23
C PRO A 539 34.37 -7.91 -23.24
N GLU A 540 33.15 -8.09 -23.74
CA GLU A 540 32.08 -7.09 -23.86
C GLU A 540 31.56 -6.64 -22.49
N MET A 541 31.78 -7.45 -21.46
CA MET A 541 31.46 -7.17 -20.06
C MET A 541 32.65 -6.60 -19.27
N ARG A 542 33.87 -6.58 -19.83
CA ARG A 542 35.08 -6.08 -19.13
C ARG A 542 35.09 -4.55 -19.04
N GLY A 543 35.43 -4.03 -17.86
CA GLY A 543 35.42 -2.58 -17.59
C GLY A 543 34.04 -2.00 -17.25
N ARG A 544 32.97 -2.79 -17.39
CA ARG A 544 31.63 -2.45 -16.89
C ARG A 544 31.53 -2.77 -15.40
N THR A 545 30.91 -1.87 -14.62
CA THR A 545 30.54 -2.21 -13.24
C THR A 545 29.46 -3.29 -13.28
N PRO A 546 29.57 -4.40 -12.55
CA PRO A 546 28.56 -5.44 -12.53
C PRO A 546 27.39 -4.98 -11.64
N ASN A 547 26.67 -3.96 -12.08
CA ASN A 547 25.51 -3.38 -11.40
C ASN A 547 24.39 -3.15 -12.41
N ALA A 548 23.17 -2.96 -11.90
CA ALA A 548 21.97 -2.86 -12.73
C ALA A 548 22.06 -1.74 -13.79
N ILE A 549 22.72 -0.62 -13.45
CA ILE A 549 22.88 0.53 -14.36
C ILE A 549 23.72 0.18 -15.58
N ALA A 550 24.80 -0.57 -15.41
CA ALA A 550 25.59 -1.03 -16.55
C ALA A 550 24.84 -2.06 -17.41
N ASN A 551 23.95 -2.86 -16.80
CA ASN A 551 23.06 -3.74 -17.56
C ASN A 551 21.96 -2.97 -18.31
N LEU A 552 21.63 -1.73 -17.92
CA LEU A 552 20.65 -0.89 -18.62
C LEU A 552 21.22 -0.09 -19.80
N GLN A 553 22.52 -0.20 -20.07
CA GLN A 553 23.15 0.42 -21.24
C GLN A 553 22.67 -0.25 -22.54
N THR A 554 22.52 0.54 -23.61
CA THR A 554 22.00 0.08 -24.91
C THR A 554 22.88 -0.99 -25.58
N ASP A 555 24.15 -1.06 -25.22
CA ASP A 555 25.13 -2.02 -25.71
C ASP A 555 25.34 -3.20 -24.74
N SER A 556 24.40 -3.45 -23.81
CA SER A 556 24.50 -4.55 -22.85
C SER A 556 24.28 -5.91 -23.53
N PRO A 557 25.24 -6.86 -23.42
CA PRO A 557 25.05 -8.22 -23.91
C PRO A 557 23.85 -8.96 -23.29
N VAL A 558 23.54 -8.62 -22.04
CA VAL A 558 22.36 -9.16 -21.32
C VAL A 558 21.07 -8.70 -22.00
N LEU A 559 20.89 -7.40 -22.22
CA LEU A 559 19.68 -6.89 -22.86
C LEU A 559 19.55 -7.33 -24.32
N ALA A 560 20.65 -7.32 -25.07
CA ALA A 560 20.66 -7.83 -26.44
C ALA A 560 20.26 -9.31 -26.52
N THR A 561 20.56 -10.10 -25.49
CA THR A 561 20.10 -11.49 -25.40
C THR A 561 18.64 -11.55 -25.00
N LEU A 562 18.21 -10.82 -23.95
CA LEU A 562 16.82 -10.78 -23.51
C LEU A 562 15.85 -10.20 -24.55
N ASP A 563 16.31 -9.36 -25.47
CA ASP A 563 15.51 -8.84 -26.59
C ASP A 563 15.25 -9.94 -27.65
N ARG A 564 16.25 -10.80 -27.91
CA ARG A 564 16.15 -11.89 -28.89
C ARG A 564 15.38 -13.10 -28.37
N VAL A 565 15.50 -13.41 -27.08
CA VAL A 565 14.76 -14.52 -26.46
C VAL A 565 13.27 -14.19 -26.48
N PRO A 566 12.40 -15.01 -27.10
CA PRO A 566 10.98 -14.73 -27.17
C PRO A 566 10.31 -14.85 -25.81
N ILE A 567 9.25 -14.06 -25.59
CA ILE A 567 8.29 -14.31 -24.51
C ILE A 567 7.50 -15.59 -24.86
N ALA A 568 7.20 -16.41 -23.85
CA ALA A 568 6.43 -17.63 -24.04
C ALA A 568 5.11 -17.34 -24.80
N PRO A 569 4.79 -18.09 -25.87
CA PRO A 569 3.72 -17.73 -26.82
C PRO A 569 2.32 -17.68 -26.20
N ASN A 570 2.11 -18.37 -25.08
CA ASN A 570 0.83 -18.42 -24.37
C ASN A 570 0.71 -17.37 -23.26
N VAL A 571 1.62 -16.40 -23.19
CA VAL A 571 1.60 -15.31 -22.21
C VAL A 571 1.38 -13.98 -22.94
N PRO A 572 0.14 -13.46 -22.98
CA PRO A 572 -0.10 -12.11 -23.49
C PRO A 572 0.67 -11.07 -22.67
N TYR A 573 1.22 -10.07 -23.36
CA TYR A 573 1.89 -8.93 -22.75
C TYR A 573 1.40 -7.60 -23.33
N HIS A 574 1.44 -6.56 -22.50
CA HIS A 574 0.95 -5.24 -22.82
C HIS A 574 2.02 -4.19 -22.52
N SER A 575 2.06 -3.11 -23.30
CA SER A 575 3.00 -2.00 -23.11
C SER A 575 2.28 -0.70 -22.83
N ILE A 576 2.63 -0.03 -21.75
CA ILE A 576 2.21 1.33 -21.43
C ILE A 576 3.45 2.21 -21.52
N ILE A 577 3.50 3.08 -22.53
CA ILE A 577 4.71 3.84 -22.90
C ILE A 577 4.45 5.34 -22.71
N PRO A 578 4.95 5.95 -21.63
CA PRO A 578 4.90 7.39 -21.47
C PRO A 578 5.74 8.10 -22.53
N GLN A 579 5.29 9.28 -22.96
CA GLN A 579 6.05 10.18 -23.82
C GLN A 579 5.83 11.64 -23.42
N ILE A 580 6.93 12.38 -23.34
CA ILE A 580 6.90 13.82 -23.05
C ILE A 580 6.18 14.52 -24.21
N LEU A 581 5.07 15.21 -23.91
CA LEU A 581 4.21 15.88 -24.89
C LEU A 581 3.66 14.95 -26.00
N LYS A 582 3.67 13.62 -25.80
CA LYS A 582 3.27 12.57 -26.78
C LYS A 582 3.99 12.59 -28.15
N VAL A 583 4.93 13.49 -28.38
CA VAL A 583 5.61 13.67 -29.69
C VAL A 583 7.12 13.51 -29.60
N SER A 584 7.69 13.44 -28.39
CA SER A 584 9.14 13.39 -28.19
C SER A 584 9.77 12.05 -28.57
N GLY A 585 8.99 10.96 -28.66
CA GLY A 585 9.51 9.60 -28.78
C GLY A 585 10.31 9.13 -27.56
N THR A 586 10.17 9.79 -26.41
CA THR A 586 10.87 9.47 -25.16
C THR A 586 10.10 9.92 -23.91
N ASP A 587 10.20 9.15 -22.84
CA ASP A 587 9.70 9.53 -21.52
C ASP A 587 10.69 10.39 -20.71
N GLY A 588 11.82 10.76 -21.33
CA GLY A 588 12.92 11.49 -20.70
C GLY A 588 14.00 10.60 -20.09
N VAL A 589 13.82 9.27 -20.10
CA VAL A 589 14.81 8.26 -19.71
C VAL A 589 14.92 7.18 -20.78
N VAL A 590 13.80 6.61 -21.23
CA VAL A 590 13.71 5.50 -22.18
C VAL A 590 13.07 5.99 -23.48
N LEU A 591 13.69 5.62 -24.60
CA LEU A 591 13.14 5.90 -25.93
C LEU A 591 11.98 4.95 -26.24
N TYR A 592 11.02 5.42 -27.03
CA TYR A 592 9.89 4.61 -27.51
C TYR A 592 10.36 3.27 -28.11
N ASN A 593 11.35 3.29 -29.01
CA ASN A 593 11.87 2.07 -29.65
C ASN A 593 12.52 1.08 -28.67
N SER A 594 12.91 1.52 -27.47
CA SER A 594 13.42 0.62 -26.43
C SER A 594 12.29 0.06 -25.55
N SER A 595 11.21 0.83 -25.38
CA SER A 595 10.00 0.39 -24.67
C SER A 595 9.05 -0.45 -25.51
N HIS A 596 9.12 -0.31 -26.83
CA HIS A 596 8.27 -1.01 -27.78
C HIS A 596 8.72 -2.46 -27.96
N LEU A 597 7.76 -3.38 -27.98
CA LEU A 597 7.95 -4.79 -28.34
C LEU A 597 6.90 -5.19 -29.38
N ASP A 598 7.36 -5.67 -30.53
CA ASP A 598 6.49 -6.32 -31.51
C ASP A 598 5.75 -7.48 -30.85
N GLY A 599 4.48 -7.70 -31.23
CA GLY A 599 3.65 -8.79 -30.71
C GLY A 599 2.92 -8.49 -29.39
N ALA A 600 3.05 -7.29 -28.82
CA ALA A 600 2.26 -6.89 -27.65
C ALA A 600 0.75 -6.96 -27.97
N ALA A 601 -0.02 -7.55 -27.06
CA ALA A 601 -1.48 -7.67 -27.17
C ALA A 601 -2.16 -6.30 -27.14
N SER A 602 -1.59 -5.32 -26.42
CA SER A 602 -1.91 -3.91 -26.57
C SER A 602 -0.71 -3.03 -26.29
N GLU A 603 -0.70 -1.84 -26.90
CA GLU A 603 0.25 -0.77 -26.60
C GLU A 603 -0.51 0.55 -26.42
N LEU A 604 -0.30 1.21 -25.28
CA LEU A 604 -0.87 2.53 -24.99
C LEU A 604 0.24 3.56 -24.81
N ILE A 605 0.22 4.61 -25.64
CA ILE A 605 1.08 5.78 -25.47
C ILE A 605 0.36 6.80 -24.57
N VAL A 606 0.96 7.11 -23.43
CA VAL A 606 0.42 8.11 -22.47
C VAL A 606 1.28 9.37 -22.48
N GLU A 607 0.67 10.54 -22.28
CA GLU A 607 1.47 11.75 -22.08
C GLU A 607 2.12 11.68 -20.70
N GLY A 608 3.42 11.90 -20.59
CA GLY A 608 4.10 11.86 -19.30
C GLY A 608 5.60 11.69 -19.39
N ASN A 609 6.23 11.50 -18.24
CA ASN A 609 7.66 11.22 -18.11
C ASN A 609 7.88 9.77 -17.61
N HIS A 610 9.14 9.40 -17.35
CA HIS A 610 9.49 8.06 -16.90
C HIS A 610 8.81 7.62 -15.58
N SER A 611 8.40 8.59 -14.73
CA SER A 611 7.74 8.35 -13.44
C SER A 611 6.21 8.38 -13.52
N SER A 612 5.64 8.02 -14.68
CA SER A 612 4.19 8.13 -14.93
C SER A 612 3.36 6.96 -14.40
N GLN A 613 3.94 5.97 -13.72
CA GLN A 613 3.24 4.78 -13.24
C GLN A 613 2.07 5.09 -12.28
N GLN A 614 2.08 6.24 -11.61
CA GLN A 614 0.98 6.70 -10.74
C GLN A 614 -0.12 7.47 -11.48
N LYS A 615 0.03 7.71 -12.79
CA LYS A 615 -0.95 8.50 -13.54
C LYS A 615 -2.31 7.80 -13.62
N PRO A 616 -3.42 8.57 -13.57
CA PRO A 616 -4.75 8.02 -13.76
C PRO A 616 -4.90 7.21 -15.05
N GLU A 617 -4.32 7.66 -16.17
CA GLU A 617 -4.40 6.97 -17.47
C GLU A 617 -3.70 5.61 -17.43
N VAL A 618 -2.55 5.51 -16.76
CA VAL A 618 -1.84 4.23 -16.56
C VAL A 618 -2.67 3.30 -15.69
N THR A 619 -3.28 3.83 -14.62
CA THR A 619 -4.15 3.04 -13.73
C THR A 619 -5.42 2.55 -14.45
N GLN A 620 -6.00 3.38 -15.33
CA GLN A 620 -7.15 2.99 -16.15
C GLN A 620 -6.80 1.89 -17.15
N GLU A 621 -5.63 1.96 -17.78
CA GLU A 621 -5.18 0.92 -18.69
C GLU A 621 -4.89 -0.40 -17.96
N LEU A 622 -4.26 -0.33 -16.78
CA LEU A 622 -4.12 -1.49 -15.90
C LEU A 622 -5.47 -2.10 -15.55
N ARG A 623 -6.46 -1.28 -15.18
CA ARG A 623 -7.83 -1.76 -14.94
C ARG A 623 -8.38 -2.48 -16.17
N ARG A 624 -8.27 -1.90 -17.37
CA ARG A 624 -8.75 -2.51 -18.61
C ARG A 624 -8.10 -3.87 -18.86
N ILE A 625 -6.78 -3.97 -18.72
CA ILE A 625 -6.01 -5.19 -18.92
C ILE A 625 -6.39 -6.28 -17.89
N LEU A 626 -6.55 -5.91 -16.62
CA LEU A 626 -6.98 -6.86 -15.59
C LEU A 626 -8.40 -7.37 -15.87
N LEU A 627 -9.34 -6.51 -16.27
CA LEU A 627 -10.68 -6.95 -16.65
C LEU A 627 -10.67 -7.87 -17.88
N GLU A 628 -9.83 -7.57 -18.87
CA GLU A 628 -9.62 -8.44 -20.03
C GLU A 628 -9.08 -9.82 -19.63
N HIS A 629 -8.16 -9.86 -18.66
CA HIS A 629 -7.60 -11.11 -18.14
C HIS A 629 -8.68 -12.00 -17.50
N VAL A 630 -9.52 -11.44 -16.61
CA VAL A 630 -10.68 -12.18 -16.05
C VAL A 630 -11.59 -12.70 -17.16
N GLY A 631 -11.94 -11.85 -18.13
CA GLY A 631 -12.80 -12.24 -19.24
C GLY A 631 -12.22 -13.39 -20.07
N SER A 632 -10.89 -13.41 -20.28
CA SER A 632 -10.22 -14.49 -21.01
C SER A 632 -10.24 -15.84 -20.27
N ILE A 633 -10.14 -15.81 -18.93
CA ILE A 633 -10.22 -17.01 -18.09
C ILE A 633 -11.65 -17.57 -18.12
N GLU A 634 -12.65 -16.71 -17.96
CA GLU A 634 -14.07 -17.11 -17.95
C GLU A 634 -14.50 -17.68 -19.32
N ALA A 635 -14.05 -17.08 -20.43
CA ALA A 635 -14.30 -17.58 -21.77
C ALA A 635 -13.62 -18.94 -22.04
N GLY A 636 -12.41 -19.15 -21.52
CA GLY A 636 -11.70 -20.43 -21.62
C GLY A 636 -12.25 -21.55 -20.72
N SER A 637 -13.11 -21.21 -19.75
CA SER A 637 -13.70 -22.14 -18.78
C SER A 637 -15.15 -22.54 -19.11
N GLY A 638 -15.74 -22.00 -20.18
CA GLY A 638 -17.08 -22.38 -20.64
C GLY A 638 -17.10 -23.80 -21.22
N PRO A 639 -18.29 -24.46 -21.30
CA PRO A 639 -18.39 -25.74 -21.99
C PRO A 639 -17.95 -25.56 -23.45
N VAL A 640 -16.91 -26.31 -23.84
CA VAL A 640 -16.53 -26.45 -25.24
C VAL A 640 -17.74 -27.03 -25.98
N PRO A 641 -18.27 -26.38 -27.04
CA PRO A 641 -19.39 -26.91 -27.80
C PRO A 641 -19.09 -28.26 -28.46
#